data_AF-A0A6G1S9G2-F1
#
_entry.id   AF-A0A6G1S9G2-F1
#
_cell.length_a   1.000
_cell.length_b   1.000
_cell.length_c   1.000
_cell.angle_alpha   90.00
_cell.angle_beta   90.00
_cell.angle_gamma   90.00
#
_symmetry.space_group_name_H-M   'P 1'
#
loop_
_entity.id
_entity.type
_entity.pdbx_description
1 polymer ?
#
loop_
_entity_poly.entity_id
_entity_poly.type
_entity_poly.pdbx_seq_one_letter_code
_entity_poly.pdbx_strand_id
1 'polypeptide(L)'
;MESLDTETILVGADKVISTENLKVFLSYLCDKQPTNLDATVRSSTILFKYCIPAREAVLTFYGDLFKEYSTYYWTNNKTSVPPFSNSNNTTSGEPGPANVISELDKQLPIIRSTLKHLINKYGLTEIHDTSKDITHQQTSWTQRQQERYKNLIATWASDLLVYLNTKHAESSIKIATDQTRCDAKMFLAKQVEMWTENPVNKLLLDIIVETRYDSCQLFERLAASGQNFDWLLAYTLLEMSKQSNHGKKFTTCMDYIIDKSRDFDSLSYILAYILDKNPNAMTKFSRRHIPYLKLSLDLLSQLIVDKLCAAILDIDSIAQLIKLCCTSLERVDHARIRMATKHKLCLAMATSFFLLLETNGDRFPEILSYIHVNLTCMSLLKQSDIASHILCRALLERSLVYGHLFNAQLHPTSSIQDEFVKLSEENSEIRLGFRRLPNHHQGAKKIKPERDTVSDPGKPDRQSINSYLLIEAFKSSIRNIDAFADLFVEFHCPVMFEKNSWPADENLRVINERNLGILRKFEQVPPFWDLYELIGQAKCLKNCLVLVKALLAAHLALWASATAKSFPEKMKSTIRLIPPLAESDLVPRAFGLTVEVLPHLTPNEVFAVLSDIWNYLKDTLQLPAHEDELQDDVMARAKMYLTRLRIFMCHHMPGPTYVKIFKELYKPAPKIIPI
;
A
#
# COMPACT_ATOMS: atom_id res chain seq x y z
N MET A 1 28.42 -8.52 61.22
CA MET A 1 28.75 -8.06 59.85
C MET A 1 27.69 -7.11 59.27
N GLU A 2 26.73 -6.61 60.06
CA GLU A 2 25.58 -5.82 59.58
C GLU A 2 25.79 -4.29 59.59
N SER A 3 26.98 -3.80 59.96
CA SER A 3 27.26 -2.35 60.07
C SER A 3 28.54 -1.89 59.38
N LEU A 4 29.23 -2.75 58.62
CA LEU A 4 30.32 -2.27 57.78
C LEU A 4 29.71 -1.59 56.55
N ASP A 5 29.88 -0.27 56.49
CA ASP A 5 29.55 0.52 55.32
C ASP A 5 30.24 -0.10 54.11
N THR A 6 29.45 -0.38 53.08
CA THR A 6 29.90 -1.05 51.85
C THR A 6 31.10 -0.32 51.24
N GLU A 7 31.16 0.99 51.44
CA GLU A 7 32.26 1.84 51.03
C GLU A 7 33.57 1.49 51.77
N THR A 8 33.51 1.13 53.05
CA THR A 8 34.67 0.77 53.88
C THR A 8 35.28 -0.58 53.47
N ILE A 9 34.45 -1.55 53.13
CA ILE A 9 34.90 -2.87 52.61
C ILE A 9 35.60 -2.69 51.26
N LEU A 10 35.11 -1.77 50.43
CA LEU A 10 35.63 -1.55 49.08
C LEU A 10 36.88 -0.66 49.04
N VAL A 11 37.03 0.30 49.96
CA VAL A 11 38.27 1.10 50.10
C VAL A 11 39.44 0.21 50.57
N GLY A 12 39.17 -0.80 51.40
CA GLY A 12 40.19 -1.78 51.84
C GLY A 12 40.56 -2.84 50.79
N ALA A 13 39.78 -2.96 49.72
CA ALA A 13 39.84 -4.04 48.74
C ALA A 13 40.85 -3.83 47.60
N ASP A 14 41.48 -2.66 47.52
CA ASP A 14 42.06 -2.07 46.29
C ASP A 14 43.25 -2.84 45.68
N LYS A 15 43.65 -4.01 46.23
CA LYS A 15 44.76 -4.83 45.70
C LYS A 15 44.59 -6.36 45.66
N VAL A 16 43.57 -6.99 46.25
CA VAL A 16 43.57 -8.48 46.37
C VAL A 16 42.22 -9.17 46.15
N ILE A 17 41.10 -8.45 45.99
CA ILE A 17 39.81 -9.14 45.88
C ILE A 17 39.64 -9.74 44.48
N SER A 18 39.52 -11.07 44.42
CA SER A 18 39.23 -11.79 43.19
C SER A 18 37.84 -11.46 42.66
N THR A 19 37.66 -11.53 41.34
CA THR A 19 36.38 -11.34 40.65
C THR A 19 35.28 -12.23 41.26
N GLU A 20 35.64 -13.44 41.70
CA GLU A 20 34.72 -14.42 42.29
C GLU A 20 34.20 -13.99 43.67
N ASN A 21 35.06 -13.44 44.53
CA ASN A 21 34.65 -12.94 45.84
C ASN A 21 33.65 -11.77 45.72
N LEU A 22 33.82 -10.92 44.70
CA LEU A 22 32.89 -9.83 44.41
C LEU A 22 31.54 -10.33 43.87
N LYS A 23 31.52 -11.41 43.07
CA LYS A 23 30.27 -12.05 42.65
C LYS A 23 29.51 -12.63 43.83
N VAL A 24 30.19 -13.37 44.71
CA VAL A 24 29.58 -13.95 45.91
C VAL A 24 28.99 -12.86 46.79
N PHE A 25 29.68 -11.72 46.92
CA PHE A 25 29.16 -10.56 47.64
C PHE A 25 27.88 -9.99 47.01
N LEU A 26 27.84 -9.83 45.68
CA LEU A 26 26.64 -9.37 44.97
C LEU A 26 25.48 -10.37 45.07
N SER A 27 25.76 -11.67 44.96
CA SER A 27 24.77 -12.74 45.16
C SER A 27 24.20 -12.70 46.57
N TYR A 28 25.06 -12.56 47.59
CA TYR A 28 24.64 -12.46 48.98
C TYR A 28 23.71 -11.26 49.21
N LEU A 29 24.01 -10.09 48.62
CA LEU A 29 23.16 -8.91 48.71
C LEU A 29 21.79 -9.12 48.05
N CYS A 30 21.75 -9.80 46.90
CA CYS A 30 20.50 -10.17 46.23
C CYS A 30 19.67 -11.18 47.05
N ASP A 31 20.30 -12.19 47.65
CA ASP A 31 19.61 -13.25 48.37
C ASP A 31 19.09 -12.82 49.75
N LYS A 32 19.81 -11.94 50.45
CA LYS A 32 19.53 -11.59 51.85
C LYS A 32 18.65 -10.37 52.05
N GLN A 33 18.60 -9.44 51.08
CA GLN A 33 17.83 -8.21 51.21
C GLN A 33 17.01 -7.88 49.95
N PRO A 34 16.04 -8.73 49.56
CA PRO A 34 15.18 -8.46 48.40
C PRO A 34 14.38 -7.14 48.55
N THR A 35 14.16 -6.65 49.77
CA THR A 35 13.45 -5.40 50.06
C THR A 35 14.34 -4.15 50.06
N ASN A 36 15.67 -4.29 50.14
CA ASN A 36 16.60 -3.15 50.18
C ASN A 36 17.24 -2.90 48.80
N LEU A 37 16.37 -2.58 47.85
CA LEU A 37 16.67 -2.28 46.46
C LEU A 37 17.87 -1.32 46.29
N ASP A 38 17.89 -0.30 47.13
CA ASP A 38 18.89 0.76 47.10
C ASP A 38 20.28 0.25 47.45
N ALA A 39 20.40 -0.76 48.32
CA ALA A 39 21.69 -1.30 48.73
C ALA A 39 22.38 -2.06 47.59
N THR A 40 21.66 -2.92 46.86
CA THR A 40 22.22 -3.66 45.72
C THR A 40 22.55 -2.71 44.57
N VAL A 41 21.67 -1.75 44.26
CA VAL A 41 21.92 -0.71 43.25
C VAL A 41 23.18 0.08 43.61
N ARG A 42 23.28 0.57 44.84
CA ARG A 42 24.44 1.35 45.33
C ARG A 42 25.70 0.51 45.31
N SER A 43 25.65 -0.74 45.76
CA SER A 43 26.80 -1.64 45.81
C SER A 43 27.34 -1.96 44.41
N SER A 44 26.46 -2.36 43.48
CA SER A 44 26.81 -2.55 42.07
C SER A 44 27.38 -1.26 41.48
N THR A 45 26.81 -0.11 41.82
CA THR A 45 27.27 1.20 41.36
C THR A 45 28.66 1.56 41.87
N ILE A 46 28.95 1.31 43.16
CA ILE A 46 30.25 1.59 43.76
C ILE A 46 31.30 0.64 43.16
N LEU A 47 30.98 -0.66 43.09
CA LEU A 47 31.84 -1.67 42.48
C LEU A 47 32.20 -1.34 41.02
N PHE A 48 31.22 -0.87 40.25
CA PHE A 48 31.45 -0.49 38.85
C PHE A 48 32.45 0.68 38.71
N LYS A 49 32.53 1.58 39.70
CA LYS A 49 33.44 2.74 39.65
C LYS A 49 34.90 2.37 39.88
N TYR A 50 35.17 1.41 40.76
CA TYR A 50 36.51 1.15 41.32
C TYR A 50 37.52 0.66 40.27
N CYS A 51 37.58 -0.64 40.01
CA CYS A 51 38.65 -1.26 39.23
C CYS A 51 38.09 -2.20 38.15
N ILE A 52 38.95 -2.59 37.19
CA ILE A 52 38.56 -3.49 36.08
C ILE A 52 37.98 -4.82 36.61
N PRO A 53 38.60 -5.51 37.58
CA PRO A 53 38.04 -6.74 38.15
C PRO A 53 36.65 -6.57 38.78
N ALA A 54 36.41 -5.43 39.46
CA ALA A 54 35.11 -5.16 40.06
C ALA A 54 34.01 -4.92 39.01
N ARG A 55 34.35 -4.28 37.89
CA ARG A 55 33.44 -4.13 36.74
C ARG A 55 33.11 -5.49 36.13
N GLU A 56 34.13 -6.30 35.90
CA GLU A 56 33.96 -7.65 35.36
C GLU A 56 33.11 -8.52 36.28
N ALA A 57 33.30 -8.42 37.60
CA ALA A 57 32.48 -9.11 38.58
C ALA A 57 31.00 -8.69 38.51
N VAL A 58 30.72 -7.38 38.44
CA VAL A 58 29.34 -6.86 38.32
C VAL A 58 28.69 -7.33 37.01
N LEU A 59 29.41 -7.22 35.89
CA LEU A 59 28.91 -7.62 34.57
C LEU A 59 28.68 -9.14 34.48
N THR A 60 29.56 -9.93 35.09
CA THR A 60 29.43 -11.39 35.12
C THR A 60 28.28 -11.81 36.02
N PHE A 61 28.13 -11.18 37.18
CA PHE A 61 27.01 -11.43 38.10
C PHE A 61 25.65 -11.20 37.41
N TYR A 62 25.45 -10.03 36.79
CA TYR A 62 24.21 -9.79 36.03
C TYR A 62 24.10 -10.69 34.80
N GLY A 63 25.23 -11.06 34.18
CA GLY A 63 25.25 -12.02 33.08
C GLY A 63 24.71 -13.38 33.49
N ASP A 64 25.16 -13.92 34.62
CA ASP A 64 24.73 -15.23 35.12
C ASP A 64 23.27 -15.21 35.57
N LEU A 65 22.84 -14.13 36.25
CA LEU A 65 21.44 -13.91 36.61
C LEU A 65 20.52 -13.87 35.37
N PHE A 66 20.94 -13.16 34.32
CA PHE A 66 20.20 -13.09 33.05
C PHE A 66 20.17 -14.42 32.29
N LYS A 67 21.24 -15.22 32.36
CA LYS A 67 21.27 -16.58 31.80
C LYS A 67 20.28 -17.50 32.49
N GLU A 68 20.21 -17.44 33.82
CA GLU A 68 19.29 -18.25 34.61
C GLU A 68 17.84 -17.87 34.29
N TYR A 69 17.50 -16.58 34.34
CA TYR A 69 16.17 -16.08 33.99
C TYR A 69 15.78 -16.48 32.56
N SER A 70 16.67 -16.28 31.59
CA SER A 70 16.37 -16.60 30.18
C SER A 70 16.16 -18.11 29.99
N THR A 71 17.01 -18.94 30.59
CA THR A 71 16.88 -20.40 30.51
C THR A 71 15.53 -20.83 31.06
N TYR A 72 15.15 -20.27 32.21
CA TYR A 72 13.88 -20.54 32.88
C TYR A 72 12.66 -20.10 32.06
N TYR A 73 12.69 -18.90 31.48
CA TYR A 73 11.63 -18.40 30.59
C TYR A 73 11.40 -19.34 29.40
N TRP A 74 12.48 -19.77 28.74
CA TRP A 74 12.39 -20.65 27.58
C TRP A 74 11.99 -22.08 27.89
N THR A 75 12.30 -22.60 29.09
CA THR A 75 11.84 -23.93 29.49
C THR A 75 10.35 -23.95 29.80
N ASN A 76 9.80 -22.86 30.38
CA ASN A 76 8.41 -22.81 30.83
C ASN A 76 7.43 -22.36 29.75
N ASN A 77 7.83 -21.48 28.81
CA ASN A 77 6.95 -21.10 27.71
C ASN A 77 6.82 -22.17 26.61
N LYS A 78 7.60 -23.25 26.66
CA LYS A 78 7.43 -24.40 25.75
C LYS A 78 6.16 -25.22 26.06
N THR A 79 5.59 -25.11 27.26
CA THR A 79 4.47 -25.95 27.70
C THR A 79 3.10 -25.27 27.60
N SER A 80 3.03 -24.00 27.20
CA SER A 80 1.77 -23.25 27.08
C SER A 80 1.10 -23.30 25.70
N VAL A 81 1.55 -24.17 24.79
CA VAL A 81 0.71 -24.58 23.64
C VAL A 81 -0.36 -25.52 24.21
N PRO A 82 -1.66 -25.21 24.12
CA PRO A 82 -2.69 -25.96 24.83
C PRO A 82 -2.68 -27.42 24.34
N PRO A 83 -2.38 -28.41 25.19
CA PRO A 83 -2.68 -29.77 24.84
C PRO A 83 -4.21 -29.91 24.83
N PHE A 84 -4.74 -30.50 23.76
CA PHE A 84 -6.10 -31.03 23.79
C PHE A 84 -6.25 -31.89 25.05
N SER A 85 -7.28 -31.58 25.81
CA SER A 85 -7.62 -32.13 27.11
C SER A 85 -7.50 -33.66 27.14
N ASN A 86 -6.73 -34.19 28.09
CA ASN A 86 -7.25 -35.22 28.97
C ASN A 86 -6.50 -35.27 30.31
N SER A 87 -7.30 -35.53 31.32
CA SER A 87 -7.10 -35.25 32.74
C SER A 87 -6.33 -36.33 33.49
N ASN A 88 -5.82 -35.89 34.64
CA ASN A 88 -5.48 -36.64 35.87
C ASN A 88 -4.12 -37.32 35.93
N ASN A 89 -3.19 -36.72 36.70
CA ASN A 89 -2.85 -37.29 38.01
C ASN A 89 -2.02 -36.36 38.91
N THR A 90 -2.04 -36.77 40.17
CA THR A 90 -1.75 -36.17 41.48
C THR A 90 -0.28 -35.86 41.84
N THR A 91 -0.12 -34.68 42.47
CA THR A 91 0.70 -34.32 43.64
C THR A 91 2.10 -34.93 43.87
N SER A 92 3.12 -34.07 43.81
CA SER A 92 4.17 -33.96 44.84
C SER A 92 4.63 -32.50 44.92
N GLY A 93 4.86 -32.02 46.16
CA GLY A 93 5.17 -30.63 46.46
C GLY A 93 6.64 -30.29 46.23
N GLU A 94 6.97 -29.91 45.00
CA GLU A 94 8.07 -28.98 44.75
C GLU A 94 7.46 -27.58 44.60
N PRO A 95 8.15 -26.50 45.02
CA PRO A 95 7.67 -25.14 44.78
C PRO A 95 7.42 -24.97 43.28
N GLY A 96 6.15 -24.95 42.89
CA GLY A 96 5.76 -24.93 41.49
C GLY A 96 6.36 -23.72 40.76
N PRO A 97 6.55 -23.81 39.44
CA PRO A 97 7.16 -22.75 38.63
C PRO A 97 6.50 -21.37 38.84
N ALA A 98 5.22 -21.30 39.23
CA ALA A 98 4.55 -20.04 39.56
C ALA A 98 5.24 -19.21 40.67
N ASN A 99 5.83 -19.83 41.70
CA ASN A 99 6.49 -19.10 42.78
C ASN A 99 7.81 -18.47 42.34
N VAL A 100 8.58 -19.17 41.49
CA VAL A 100 9.87 -18.70 40.97
C VAL A 100 9.67 -17.59 39.93
N ILE A 101 8.64 -17.67 39.08
CA ILE A 101 8.22 -16.55 38.20
C ILE A 101 7.89 -15.31 39.03
N SER A 102 7.09 -15.47 40.10
CA SER A 102 6.69 -14.34 40.93
C SER A 102 7.86 -13.63 41.62
N GLU A 103 8.94 -14.37 41.92
CA GLU A 103 10.11 -13.81 42.60
C GLU A 103 11.08 -13.16 41.60
N LEU A 104 11.29 -13.78 40.45
CA LEU A 104 12.12 -13.21 39.37
C LEU A 104 11.44 -11.99 38.72
N ASP A 105 10.12 -11.97 38.59
CA ASP A 105 9.38 -10.79 38.10
C ASP A 105 9.41 -9.64 39.11
N LYS A 106 9.57 -9.90 40.41
CA LYS A 106 9.87 -8.85 41.40
C LYS A 106 11.30 -8.32 41.26
N GLN A 107 12.26 -9.18 40.87
CA GLN A 107 13.67 -8.80 40.70
C GLN A 107 13.93 -8.01 39.41
N LEU A 108 13.13 -8.20 38.36
CA LEU A 108 13.39 -7.58 37.06
C LEU A 108 13.27 -6.04 37.03
N PRO A 109 12.27 -5.41 37.71
CA PRO A 109 12.25 -3.97 37.95
C PRO A 109 13.49 -3.46 38.70
N ILE A 110 14.05 -4.27 39.60
CA ILE A 110 15.26 -3.95 40.39
C ILE A 110 16.47 -3.85 39.46
N ILE A 111 16.65 -4.87 38.64
CA ILE A 111 17.76 -4.94 37.69
C ILE A 111 17.63 -3.81 36.67
N ARG A 112 16.41 -3.56 36.18
CA ARG A 112 16.12 -2.45 35.27
C ARG A 112 16.41 -1.09 35.90
N SER A 113 15.97 -0.85 37.12
CA SER A 113 16.25 0.38 37.87
C SER A 113 17.76 0.56 38.08
N THR A 114 18.47 -0.51 38.46
CA THR A 114 19.92 -0.50 38.66
C THR A 114 20.66 -0.13 37.38
N LEU A 115 20.40 -0.84 36.29
CA LEU A 115 21.06 -0.60 35.01
C LEU A 115 20.69 0.77 34.45
N LYS A 116 19.43 1.18 34.54
CA LYS A 116 19.01 2.53 34.12
C LYS A 116 19.62 3.62 34.99
N HIS A 117 19.79 3.40 36.30
CA HIS A 117 20.49 4.33 37.18
C HIS A 117 21.97 4.42 36.84
N LEU A 118 22.63 3.29 36.57
CA LEU A 118 24.01 3.26 36.07
C LEU A 118 24.12 4.05 34.75
N ILE A 119 23.23 3.81 33.80
CA ILE A 119 23.25 4.49 32.50
C ILE A 119 22.94 5.99 32.65
N ASN A 120 21.94 6.37 33.46
CA ASN A 120 21.54 7.76 33.67
C ASN A 120 22.59 8.55 34.43
N LYS A 121 23.05 8.03 35.58
CA LYS A 121 24.04 8.67 36.45
C LYS A 121 25.41 8.79 35.79
N TYR A 122 25.71 7.90 34.84
CA TYR A 122 26.98 7.92 34.11
C TYR A 122 26.82 8.32 32.64
N GLY A 123 25.65 8.83 32.20
CA GLY A 123 25.48 9.03 30.76
C GLY A 123 24.23 9.65 30.12
N LEU A 124 23.12 10.01 30.78
CA LEU A 124 21.91 10.41 30.02
C LEU A 124 21.15 11.70 30.37
N THR A 125 21.62 12.56 31.26
CA THR A 125 21.06 13.92 31.37
C THR A 125 22.15 14.97 31.28
N GLU A 126 22.03 15.85 30.27
CA GLU A 126 22.58 17.21 30.37
C GLU A 126 22.11 17.76 31.71
N ILE A 127 23.05 17.99 32.63
CA ILE A 127 22.77 18.73 33.84
C ILE A 127 22.48 20.14 33.36
N HIS A 128 21.20 20.47 33.19
CA HIS A 128 20.79 21.85 33.14
C HIS A 128 21.14 22.45 34.50
N ASP A 129 22.04 23.42 34.42
CA ASP A 129 22.77 24.04 35.49
C ASP A 129 21.83 24.87 36.38
N THR A 130 21.19 24.24 37.37
CA THR A 130 20.48 24.96 38.44
C THR A 130 20.60 24.24 39.78
N SER A 131 21.80 24.21 40.36
CA SER A 131 21.98 24.61 41.76
C SER A 131 23.48 24.78 42.02
N LYS A 132 23.92 26.04 42.14
CA LYS A 132 25.13 26.37 42.89
C LYS A 132 24.91 25.94 44.35
N ASP A 133 25.98 25.47 44.97
CA ASP A 133 26.08 25.07 46.39
C ASP A 133 25.85 23.59 46.73
N ILE A 134 26.68 22.70 46.15
CA ILE A 134 27.27 21.59 46.91
C ILE A 134 28.76 21.48 46.56
N THR A 135 29.61 22.10 47.39
CA THR A 135 31.06 21.96 47.36
C THR A 135 31.49 20.85 48.32
N HIS A 136 31.85 19.67 47.79
CA HIS A 136 33.11 18.94 48.09
C HIS A 136 33.10 17.52 47.49
N GLN A 137 34.07 17.25 46.60
CA GLN A 137 34.54 15.94 46.12
C GLN A 137 33.57 15.02 45.36
N GLN A 138 32.79 15.54 44.40
CA GLN A 138 32.46 14.73 43.23
C GLN A 138 33.49 15.01 42.14
N THR A 139 34.43 14.07 41.95
CA THR A 139 35.30 14.04 40.78
C THR A 139 34.41 13.91 39.54
N SER A 140 34.17 15.03 38.86
CA SER A 140 33.43 15.05 37.60
C SER A 140 34.19 14.19 36.60
N TRP A 141 33.62 13.03 36.27
CA TRP A 141 34.19 12.13 35.27
C TRP A 141 34.42 12.91 33.97
N THR A 142 35.56 12.68 33.33
CA THR A 142 35.79 13.27 32.00
C THR A 142 34.80 12.66 31.01
N GLN A 143 34.31 13.46 30.06
CA GLN A 143 33.41 13.00 28.99
C GLN A 143 33.94 11.73 28.30
N ARG A 144 35.26 11.66 28.10
CA ARG A 144 35.96 10.50 27.53
C ARG A 144 35.82 9.22 28.36
N GLN A 145 35.81 9.32 29.68
CA GLN A 145 35.58 8.17 30.55
C GLN A 145 34.11 7.72 30.48
N GLN A 146 33.16 8.66 30.49
CA GLN A 146 31.72 8.34 30.32
C GLN A 146 31.47 7.61 29.01
N GLU A 147 32.05 8.09 27.89
CA GLU A 147 32.00 7.42 26.59
C GLU A 147 32.55 5.99 26.65
N ARG A 148 33.70 5.81 27.32
CA ARG A 148 34.34 4.49 27.46
C ARG A 148 33.47 3.51 28.25
N TYR A 149 32.76 3.96 29.29
CA TYR A 149 31.86 3.09 30.05
C TYR A 149 30.58 2.76 29.30
N LYS A 150 30.00 3.73 28.60
CA LYS A 150 28.88 3.48 27.69
C LYS A 150 29.25 2.39 26.70
N ASN A 151 30.44 2.48 26.13
CA ASN A 151 30.93 1.48 25.21
C ASN A 151 31.12 0.11 25.87
N LEU A 152 31.69 0.06 27.08
CA LEU A 152 31.84 -1.20 27.80
C LEU A 152 30.50 -1.88 28.11
N ILE A 153 29.51 -1.12 28.59
CA ILE A 153 28.19 -1.64 28.97
C ILE A 153 27.44 -2.12 27.72
N ALA A 154 27.44 -1.35 26.64
CA ALA A 154 26.82 -1.73 25.38
C ALA A 154 27.48 -2.98 24.78
N THR A 155 28.82 -3.06 24.86
CA THR A 155 29.58 -4.24 24.42
C THR A 155 29.16 -5.48 25.20
N TRP A 156 29.15 -5.37 26.53
CA TRP A 156 28.71 -6.46 27.39
C TRP A 156 27.26 -6.88 27.11
N ALA A 157 26.35 -5.92 26.97
CA ALA A 157 24.95 -6.21 26.69
C ALA A 157 24.79 -6.92 25.34
N SER A 158 25.53 -6.48 24.32
CA SER A 158 25.58 -7.13 23.00
C SER A 158 26.14 -8.55 23.11
N ASP A 159 27.29 -8.73 23.75
CA ASP A 159 27.95 -10.04 23.86
C ASP A 159 27.10 -11.04 24.65
N LEU A 160 26.43 -10.57 25.71
CA LEU A 160 25.50 -11.38 26.48
C LEU A 160 24.26 -11.73 25.66
N LEU A 161 23.69 -10.80 24.92
CA LEU A 161 22.53 -11.07 24.08
C LEU A 161 22.90 -12.04 22.94
N VAL A 162 24.11 -11.94 22.38
CA VAL A 162 24.66 -12.91 21.44
C VAL A 162 24.78 -14.31 22.06
N TYR A 163 25.30 -14.39 23.28
CA TYR A 163 25.40 -15.64 24.02
C TYR A 163 24.02 -16.27 24.30
N LEU A 164 23.07 -15.49 24.82
CA LEU A 164 21.72 -15.96 25.14
C LEU A 164 21.00 -16.46 23.89
N ASN A 165 21.11 -15.71 22.79
CA ASN A 165 20.55 -16.12 21.51
C ASN A 165 21.17 -17.41 21.01
N THR A 166 22.50 -17.53 21.03
CA THR A 166 23.19 -18.75 20.57
C THR A 166 22.76 -19.96 21.40
N LYS A 167 22.68 -19.82 22.72
CA LYS A 167 22.26 -20.88 23.65
C LYS A 167 20.82 -21.33 23.40
N HIS A 168 19.93 -20.40 23.03
CA HIS A 168 18.50 -20.69 22.86
C HIS A 168 18.07 -20.74 21.38
N ALA A 169 19.01 -20.60 20.44
CA ALA A 169 18.74 -20.55 19.00
C ALA A 169 18.01 -21.80 18.52
N GLU A 170 18.49 -23.00 18.88
CA GLU A 170 17.85 -24.26 18.49
C GLU A 170 16.41 -24.39 19.01
N SER A 171 16.15 -23.86 20.21
CA SER A 171 14.80 -23.85 20.78
C SER A 171 13.90 -22.87 20.03
N SER A 172 14.42 -21.70 19.67
CA SER A 172 13.69 -20.70 18.87
C SER A 172 13.39 -21.20 17.46
N ILE A 173 14.36 -21.87 16.81
CA ILE A 173 14.21 -22.42 15.47
C ILE A 173 13.13 -23.49 15.49
N LYS A 174 13.16 -24.43 16.44
CA LYS A 174 12.12 -25.47 16.57
C LYS A 174 10.71 -24.90 16.75
N ILE A 175 10.54 -23.92 17.64
CA ILE A 175 9.24 -23.26 17.87
C ILE A 175 8.75 -22.56 16.59
N ALA A 176 9.65 -21.92 15.86
CA ALA A 176 9.31 -21.22 14.63
C ALA A 176 9.06 -22.17 13.44
N THR A 177 9.79 -23.28 13.32
CA THR A 177 9.62 -24.27 12.24
C THR A 177 8.37 -25.13 12.43
N ASP A 178 8.03 -25.50 13.67
CA ASP A 178 6.86 -26.35 13.96
C ASP A 178 5.54 -25.60 13.78
N GLN A 179 5.55 -24.26 13.87
CA GLN A 179 4.34 -23.44 13.75
C GLN A 179 4.14 -22.83 12.36
N THR A 180 5.13 -22.85 11.47
CA THR A 180 5.00 -22.21 10.17
C THR A 180 5.80 -22.90 9.06
N ARG A 181 5.08 -23.42 8.06
CA ARG A 181 5.63 -23.76 6.73
C ARG A 181 5.92 -22.49 5.87
N CYS A 182 6.05 -21.32 6.49
CA CYS A 182 5.81 -20.01 5.86
C CYS A 182 7.07 -19.16 5.66
N ASP A 183 6.92 -18.19 4.73
CA ASP A 183 7.85 -17.12 4.35
C ASP A 183 8.86 -16.71 5.44
N ALA A 184 10.14 -16.65 5.07
CA ALA A 184 11.24 -16.22 5.94
C ALA A 184 11.06 -14.81 6.56
N LYS A 185 10.22 -13.96 5.96
CA LYS A 185 9.79 -12.68 6.57
C LYS A 185 8.93 -12.89 7.82
N MET A 186 7.98 -13.81 7.77
CA MET A 186 7.13 -14.13 8.92
C MET A 186 7.96 -14.72 10.05
N PHE A 187 8.97 -15.53 9.69
CA PHE A 187 9.96 -16.04 10.62
C PHE A 187 10.71 -14.91 11.33
N LEU A 188 11.25 -13.93 10.59
CA LEU A 188 11.95 -12.80 11.20
C LEU A 188 11.04 -11.98 12.12
N ALA A 189 9.83 -11.64 11.68
CA ALA A 189 8.90 -10.86 12.49
C ALA A 189 8.54 -11.57 13.81
N LYS A 190 8.28 -12.89 13.73
CA LYS A 190 7.98 -13.72 14.88
C LYS A 190 9.18 -13.90 15.80
N GLN A 191 10.40 -14.01 15.24
CA GLN A 191 11.62 -13.97 16.04
C GLN A 191 11.73 -12.67 16.81
N VAL A 192 11.55 -11.51 16.16
CA VAL A 192 11.61 -10.22 16.87
C VAL A 192 10.59 -10.17 18.00
N GLU A 193 9.33 -10.54 17.76
CA GLU A 193 8.28 -10.59 18.78
C GLU A 193 8.67 -11.51 19.95
N MET A 194 8.98 -12.77 19.64
CA MET A 194 9.33 -13.81 20.61
C MET A 194 10.57 -13.42 21.45
N TRP A 195 11.60 -12.83 20.85
CA TRP A 195 12.79 -12.40 21.58
C TRP A 195 12.59 -11.10 22.36
N THR A 196 11.71 -10.20 21.91
CA THR A 196 11.41 -8.93 22.61
C THR A 196 10.37 -9.09 23.71
N GLU A 197 9.58 -10.17 23.70
CA GLU A 197 8.71 -10.56 24.81
C GLU A 197 9.50 -11.01 26.04
N ASN A 198 10.70 -11.56 25.85
CA ASN A 198 11.58 -11.85 26.96
C ASN A 198 12.09 -10.53 27.59
N PRO A 199 11.75 -10.27 28.86
CA PRO A 199 12.03 -8.98 29.48
C PRO A 199 13.53 -8.73 29.72
N VAL A 200 14.36 -9.77 29.83
CA VAL A 200 15.82 -9.64 29.90
C VAL A 200 16.37 -9.17 28.56
N ASN A 201 15.95 -9.80 27.46
CA ASN A 201 16.38 -9.38 26.14
C ASN A 201 15.92 -7.96 25.83
N LYS A 202 14.67 -7.62 26.16
CA LYS A 202 14.16 -6.26 26.03
C LYS A 202 14.99 -5.25 26.82
N LEU A 203 15.38 -5.60 28.04
CA LEU A 203 16.25 -4.75 28.85
C LEU A 203 17.63 -4.56 28.22
N LEU A 204 18.27 -5.65 27.76
CA LEU A 204 19.56 -5.58 27.07
C LEU A 204 19.47 -4.76 25.77
N LEU A 205 18.38 -4.90 25.03
CA LEU A 205 18.07 -4.10 23.85
C LEU A 205 17.90 -2.62 24.16
N ASP A 206 17.11 -2.28 25.19
CA ASP A 206 16.93 -0.92 25.67
C ASP A 206 18.31 -0.31 26.01
N ILE A 207 19.17 -1.06 26.69
CA ILE A 207 20.54 -0.63 27.05
C ILE A 207 21.38 -0.37 25.79
N ILE A 208 21.36 -1.28 24.81
CA ILE A 208 22.10 -1.14 23.56
C ILE A 208 21.63 0.11 22.78
N VAL A 209 20.32 0.34 22.70
CA VAL A 209 19.72 1.48 22.01
C VAL A 209 20.01 2.80 22.75
N GLU A 210 19.87 2.82 24.08
CA GLU A 210 20.05 4.02 24.91
C GLU A 210 21.51 4.47 25.02
N THR A 211 22.47 3.54 25.05
CA THR A 211 23.90 3.85 25.27
C THR A 211 24.56 4.64 24.14
N ARG A 212 23.85 4.87 23.02
CA ARG A 212 24.35 5.59 21.82
C ARG A 212 25.70 5.06 21.33
N TYR A 213 25.92 3.76 21.50
CA TYR A 213 27.13 3.06 21.10
C TYR A 213 27.54 3.44 19.67
N ASP A 214 28.85 3.42 19.37
CA ASP A 214 29.34 3.58 18.00
C ASP A 214 28.73 2.47 17.16
N SER A 215 27.63 2.81 16.50
CA SER A 215 26.67 1.87 15.97
C SER A 215 27.32 0.97 14.92
N CYS A 216 28.36 1.47 14.25
CA CYS A 216 29.14 0.70 13.28
C CYS A 216 29.83 -0.52 13.91
N GLN A 217 30.44 -0.38 15.10
CA GLN A 217 31.14 -1.50 15.75
C GLN A 217 30.18 -2.57 16.26
N LEU A 218 29.02 -2.16 16.77
CA LEU A 218 27.95 -3.09 17.15
C LEU A 218 27.47 -3.84 15.91
N PHE A 219 27.16 -3.12 14.83
CA PHE A 219 26.68 -3.74 13.60
C PHE A 219 27.73 -4.65 12.96
N GLU A 220 29.01 -4.32 13.04
CA GLU A 220 30.09 -5.21 12.59
C GLU A 220 30.10 -6.53 13.36
N ARG A 221 29.97 -6.47 14.69
CA ARG A 221 29.91 -7.66 15.54
C ARG A 221 28.65 -8.48 15.29
N LEU A 222 27.50 -7.82 15.18
CA LEU A 222 26.22 -8.50 14.93
C LEU A 222 26.20 -9.14 13.54
N ALA A 223 26.69 -8.43 12.51
CA ALA A 223 26.81 -8.98 11.17
C ALA A 223 27.79 -10.15 11.10
N ALA A 224 28.87 -10.12 11.89
CA ALA A 224 29.82 -11.24 11.99
C ALA A 224 29.23 -12.48 12.68
N SER A 225 28.15 -12.34 13.45
CA SER A 225 27.56 -13.42 14.24
C SER A 225 26.61 -14.33 13.43
N GLY A 226 26.29 -13.98 12.17
CA GLY A 226 25.51 -14.79 11.23
C GLY A 226 23.99 -14.58 11.25
N GLN A 227 23.25 -15.32 10.41
CA GLN A 227 21.80 -15.14 10.14
C GLN A 227 20.89 -15.22 11.38
N ASN A 228 21.31 -15.89 12.45
CA ASN A 228 20.53 -15.99 13.69
C ASN A 228 20.35 -14.65 14.42
N PHE A 229 21.06 -13.61 13.99
CA PHE A 229 21.04 -12.27 14.57
C PHE A 229 20.31 -11.23 13.71
N ASP A 230 19.71 -11.64 12.60
CA ASP A 230 18.98 -10.76 11.70
C ASP A 230 17.83 -10.03 12.42
N TRP A 231 17.16 -10.71 13.36
CA TRP A 231 16.08 -10.12 14.13
C TRP A 231 16.57 -8.98 15.04
N LEU A 232 17.76 -9.13 15.61
CA LEU A 232 18.37 -8.14 16.48
C LEU A 232 18.81 -6.92 15.68
N LEU A 233 19.40 -7.17 14.51
CA LEU A 233 19.72 -6.14 13.53
C LEU A 233 18.47 -5.37 13.09
N ALA A 234 17.40 -6.09 12.76
CA ALA A 234 16.12 -5.50 12.37
C ALA A 234 15.48 -4.67 13.49
N TYR A 235 15.49 -5.18 14.73
CA TYR A 235 14.94 -4.48 15.89
C TYR A 235 15.72 -3.20 16.21
N THR A 236 17.04 -3.28 16.31
CA THR A 236 17.89 -2.13 16.63
C THR A 236 17.75 -1.03 15.57
N LEU A 237 17.76 -1.40 14.29
CA LEU A 237 17.50 -0.47 13.19
C LEU A 237 16.10 0.14 13.26
N LEU A 238 15.07 -0.66 13.60
CA LEU A 238 13.71 -0.18 13.77
C LEU A 238 13.62 0.85 14.91
N GLU A 239 14.21 0.57 16.07
CA GLU A 239 14.20 1.52 17.19
C GLU A 239 14.98 2.80 16.87
N MET A 240 16.13 2.69 16.21
CA MET A 240 16.86 3.85 15.70
C MET A 240 16.04 4.68 14.72
N SER A 241 15.20 4.02 13.90
CA SER A 241 14.36 4.68 12.91
C SER A 241 13.18 5.46 13.52
N LYS A 242 12.71 5.05 14.71
CA LYS A 242 11.62 5.72 15.43
C LYS A 242 12.08 7.01 16.10
N GLN A 243 13.35 7.11 16.46
CA GLN A 243 13.91 8.27 17.15
C GLN A 243 14.18 9.41 16.15
N SER A 244 13.42 10.51 16.27
CA SER A 244 13.39 11.64 15.33
C SER A 244 14.77 12.26 15.03
N ASN A 245 15.65 12.28 16.03
CA ASN A 245 17.00 12.86 15.93
C ASN A 245 18.04 11.92 15.28
N HIS A 246 17.67 10.69 14.91
CA HIS A 246 18.62 9.66 14.47
C HIS A 246 18.53 9.27 13.01
N GLY A 247 17.80 10.01 12.18
CA GLY A 247 17.73 9.74 10.74
C GLY A 247 19.11 9.63 10.06
N LYS A 248 20.08 10.46 10.45
CA LYS A 248 21.46 10.40 9.92
C LYS A 248 22.20 9.13 10.38
N LYS A 249 22.05 8.76 11.66
CA LYS A 249 22.67 7.54 12.21
C LYS A 249 22.08 6.29 11.56
N PHE A 250 20.75 6.22 11.44
CA PHE A 250 20.06 5.15 10.72
C PHE A 250 20.61 4.98 9.31
N THR A 251 20.72 6.08 8.53
CA THR A 251 21.30 6.02 7.18
C THR A 251 22.74 5.48 7.20
N THR A 252 23.62 6.01 8.06
CA THR A 252 25.02 5.56 8.11
C THR A 252 25.16 4.09 8.51
N CYS A 253 24.30 3.59 9.40
CA CYS A 253 24.32 2.18 9.81
C CYS A 253 23.84 1.27 8.69
N MET A 254 22.77 1.67 8.00
CA MET A 254 22.28 0.94 6.84
C MET A 254 23.34 0.89 5.73
N ASP A 255 24.06 2.00 5.49
CA ASP A 255 25.14 2.06 4.49
C ASP A 255 26.26 1.07 4.85
N TYR A 256 26.61 1.04 6.13
CA TYR A 256 27.60 0.10 6.65
C TYR A 256 27.15 -1.34 6.47
N ILE A 257 25.91 -1.66 6.83
CA ILE A 257 25.36 -3.02 6.70
C ILE A 257 25.34 -3.43 5.23
N ILE A 258 24.92 -2.55 4.32
CA ILE A 258 24.91 -2.84 2.88
C ILE A 258 26.31 -3.10 2.33
N ASP A 259 27.31 -2.31 2.75
CA ASP A 259 28.70 -2.49 2.32
C ASP A 259 29.30 -3.81 2.84
N LYS A 260 28.89 -4.25 4.03
CA LYS A 260 29.47 -5.42 4.72
C LYS A 260 28.65 -6.70 4.62
N SER A 261 27.36 -6.63 4.31
CA SER A 261 26.49 -7.81 4.25
C SER A 261 26.89 -8.70 3.08
N ARG A 262 27.31 -9.93 3.40
CA ARG A 262 27.63 -10.95 2.38
C ARG A 262 26.39 -11.67 1.85
N ASP A 263 25.28 -11.60 2.59
CA ASP A 263 24.03 -12.28 2.28
C ASP A 263 22.91 -11.26 1.98
N PHE A 264 22.51 -11.19 0.71
CA PHE A 264 21.46 -10.30 0.24
C PHE A 264 20.06 -10.69 0.73
N ASP A 265 19.84 -11.97 1.04
CA ASP A 265 18.50 -12.46 1.43
C ASP A 265 18.18 -12.01 2.86
N SER A 266 19.12 -12.21 3.79
CA SER A 266 19.07 -11.71 5.17
C SER A 266 18.74 -10.20 5.22
N LEU A 267 19.52 -9.40 4.47
CA LEU A 267 19.31 -7.96 4.39
C LEU A 267 17.91 -7.61 3.84
N SER A 268 17.43 -8.36 2.85
CA SER A 268 16.10 -8.16 2.27
C SER A 268 14.99 -8.40 3.29
N TYR A 269 15.12 -9.38 4.18
CA TYR A 269 14.16 -9.63 5.26
C TYR A 269 14.19 -8.54 6.34
N ILE A 270 15.38 -8.10 6.74
CA ILE A 270 15.55 -7.00 7.68
C ILE A 270 14.90 -5.72 7.15
N LEU A 271 15.19 -5.40 5.89
CA LEU A 271 14.57 -4.30 5.18
C LEU A 271 13.06 -4.43 5.06
N ALA A 272 12.55 -5.64 4.77
CA ALA A 272 11.12 -5.93 4.74
C ALA A 272 10.44 -5.65 6.07
N TYR A 273 11.08 -6.06 7.17
CA TYR A 273 10.58 -5.88 8.52
C TYR A 273 10.55 -4.41 8.92
N ILE A 274 11.66 -3.69 8.71
CA ILE A 274 11.72 -2.25 9.00
C ILE A 274 10.71 -1.50 8.15
N LEU A 275 10.55 -1.87 6.88
CA LEU A 275 9.60 -1.26 5.98
C LEU A 275 8.15 -1.48 6.42
N ASP A 276 7.80 -2.67 6.90
CA ASP A 276 6.46 -2.98 7.42
C ASP A 276 6.13 -2.18 8.69
N LYS A 277 7.14 -1.93 9.54
CA LYS A 277 6.96 -1.29 10.85
C LYS A 277 7.18 0.23 10.85
N ASN A 278 7.99 0.77 9.93
CA ASN A 278 8.28 2.20 9.82
C ASN A 278 8.61 2.60 8.36
N PRO A 279 7.59 2.72 7.48
CA PRO A 279 7.81 3.03 6.07
C PRO A 279 8.35 4.46 5.83
N ASN A 280 8.08 5.40 6.74
CA ASN A 280 8.61 6.76 6.69
C ASN A 280 10.14 6.82 6.76
N ALA A 281 10.75 6.04 7.67
CA ALA A 281 12.20 6.00 7.78
C ALA A 281 12.84 5.42 6.51
N MET A 282 12.22 4.38 5.94
CA MET A 282 12.67 3.77 4.69
C MET A 282 12.56 4.71 3.49
N THR A 283 11.57 5.60 3.46
CA THR A 283 11.43 6.60 2.39
C THR A 283 12.58 7.63 2.40
N LYS A 284 13.08 8.00 3.59
CA LYS A 284 14.25 8.89 3.70
C LYS A 284 15.54 8.17 3.28
N PHE A 285 15.67 6.92 3.69
CA PHE A 285 16.82 6.09 3.37
C PHE A 285 16.90 5.75 1.87
N SER A 286 15.76 5.42 1.26
CA SER A 286 15.71 5.00 -0.14
C SER A 286 16.32 6.03 -1.06
N ARG A 287 15.99 7.31 -0.90
CA ARG A 287 16.53 8.40 -1.74
C ARG A 287 18.03 8.32 -2.01
N ARG A 288 18.84 7.87 -1.03
CA ARG A 288 20.30 7.74 -1.14
C ARG A 288 20.81 6.37 -1.64
N HIS A 289 20.15 5.25 -1.30
CA HIS A 289 20.70 3.89 -1.51
C HIS A 289 19.89 2.98 -2.45
N ILE A 290 19.13 3.56 -3.39
CA ILE A 290 18.28 2.79 -4.35
C ILE A 290 19.02 1.70 -5.15
N PRO A 291 20.28 1.86 -5.58
CA PRO A 291 20.97 0.78 -6.30
C PRO A 291 21.10 -0.51 -5.46
N TYR A 292 21.21 -0.36 -4.15
CA TYR A 292 21.36 -1.45 -3.18
C TYR A 292 20.01 -1.90 -2.62
N LEU A 293 19.05 -0.98 -2.52
CA LEU A 293 17.63 -1.28 -2.40
C LEU A 293 17.08 -1.73 -3.75
N LYS A 294 17.70 -2.77 -4.30
CA LYS A 294 16.97 -3.81 -5.04
C LYS A 294 16.06 -4.60 -4.08
N LEU A 295 15.53 -3.91 -3.05
CA LEU A 295 14.44 -4.32 -2.20
C LEU A 295 13.37 -4.71 -3.21
N SER A 296 13.16 -6.01 -3.32
CA SER A 296 12.54 -6.54 -4.52
C SER A 296 11.21 -5.83 -4.68
N LEU A 297 10.97 -5.26 -5.87
CA LEU A 297 9.64 -4.73 -6.18
C LEU A 297 8.58 -5.81 -5.87
N ASP A 298 8.96 -7.08 -5.96
CA ASP A 298 8.24 -8.26 -5.49
C ASP A 298 7.81 -8.12 -4.01
N LEU A 299 8.75 -7.85 -3.10
CA LEU A 299 8.48 -7.63 -1.68
C LEU A 299 7.64 -6.37 -1.43
N LEU A 300 7.93 -5.26 -2.10
CA LEU A 300 7.12 -4.03 -1.99
C LEU A 300 5.68 -4.30 -2.43
N SER A 301 5.51 -4.97 -3.57
CA SER A 301 4.20 -5.34 -4.09
C SER A 301 3.46 -6.24 -3.11
N GLN A 302 4.15 -7.20 -2.49
CA GLN A 302 3.56 -8.10 -1.52
C GLN A 302 3.15 -7.36 -0.23
N LEU A 303 3.98 -6.44 0.26
CA LEU A 303 3.67 -5.61 1.43
C LEU A 303 2.44 -4.74 1.20
N ILE A 304 2.34 -4.10 0.05
CA ILE A 304 1.17 -3.28 -0.29
C ILE A 304 -0.08 -4.18 -0.36
N VAL A 305 0.02 -5.33 -1.01
CA VAL A 305 -1.08 -6.32 -1.07
C VAL A 305 -1.48 -6.77 0.33
N ASP A 306 -0.55 -7.16 1.18
CA ASP A 306 -0.84 -7.62 2.54
C ASP A 306 -1.54 -6.52 3.38
N LYS A 307 -1.14 -5.25 3.23
CA LYS A 307 -1.80 -4.12 3.90
C LYS A 307 -3.20 -3.83 3.35
N LEU A 308 -3.39 -3.94 2.04
CA LEU A 308 -4.71 -3.81 1.41
C LEU A 308 -5.64 -4.98 1.81
N CYS A 309 -5.08 -6.16 2.09
CA CYS A 309 -5.83 -7.31 2.59
C CYS A 309 -6.09 -7.29 4.10
N ALA A 310 -5.48 -6.37 4.86
CA ALA A 310 -5.58 -6.36 6.31
C ALA A 310 -6.99 -5.97 6.78
N ALA A 311 -7.43 -6.53 7.92
CA ALA A 311 -8.74 -6.23 8.50
C ALA A 311 -8.87 -4.77 8.97
N ILE A 312 -7.75 -4.13 9.30
CA ILE A 312 -7.67 -2.71 9.67
C ILE A 312 -6.80 -2.03 8.62
N LEU A 313 -7.43 -1.18 7.81
CA LEU A 313 -6.75 -0.41 6.78
C LEU A 313 -6.05 0.81 7.40
N ASP A 314 -4.73 0.84 7.30
CA ASP A 314 -3.91 2.01 7.59
C ASP A 314 -3.51 2.71 6.29
N ILE A 315 -4.28 3.74 5.95
CA ILE A 315 -4.13 4.50 4.70
C ILE A 315 -2.77 5.20 4.64
N ASP A 316 -2.26 5.70 5.76
CA ASP A 316 -0.97 6.40 5.80
C ASP A 316 0.18 5.44 5.54
N SER A 317 0.12 4.23 6.10
CA SER A 317 1.09 3.17 5.80
C SER A 317 1.05 2.77 4.32
N ILE A 318 -0.15 2.58 3.74
CA ILE A 318 -0.30 2.26 2.31
C ILE A 318 0.27 3.38 1.44
N ALA A 319 -0.05 4.64 1.73
CA ALA A 319 0.44 5.79 0.98
C ALA A 319 1.97 5.91 1.02
N GLN A 320 2.59 5.66 2.18
CA GLN A 320 4.04 5.65 2.31
C GLN A 320 4.68 4.50 1.51
N LEU A 321 4.07 3.32 1.51
CA LEU A 321 4.53 2.19 0.69
C LEU A 321 4.41 2.48 -0.81
N ILE A 322 3.32 3.12 -1.25
CA ILE A 322 3.14 3.57 -2.65
C ILE A 322 4.21 4.60 -3.01
N LYS A 323 4.51 5.56 -2.13
CA LYS A 323 5.57 6.56 -2.35
C LYS A 323 6.95 5.93 -2.47
N LEU A 324 7.24 4.94 -1.63
CA LEU A 324 8.47 4.17 -1.75
C LEU A 324 8.51 3.40 -3.06
N CYS A 325 7.42 2.74 -3.43
CA CYS A 325 7.29 2.03 -4.70
C CYS A 325 7.50 2.94 -5.91
N CYS A 326 6.95 4.17 -5.89
CA CYS A 326 7.17 5.18 -6.93
C CYS A 326 8.65 5.48 -7.10
N THR A 327 9.33 5.78 -5.98
CA THR A 327 10.76 6.10 -5.97
C THR A 327 11.61 4.93 -6.52
N SER A 328 11.20 3.69 -6.24
CA SER A 328 11.86 2.50 -6.78
C SER A 328 11.58 2.31 -8.28
N LEU A 329 10.33 2.52 -8.73
CA LEU A 329 9.95 2.39 -10.13
C LEU A 329 10.67 3.40 -11.02
N GLU A 330 10.85 4.65 -10.57
CA GLU A 330 11.56 5.69 -11.33
C GLU A 330 13.00 5.32 -11.73
N ARG A 331 13.63 4.38 -11.00
CA ARG A 331 15.05 4.04 -11.19
C ARG A 331 15.27 2.64 -11.75
N VAL A 332 14.23 1.81 -11.83
CA VAL A 332 14.34 0.42 -12.29
C VAL A 332 14.03 0.32 -13.77
N ASP A 333 14.84 -0.45 -14.50
CA ASP A 333 14.52 -0.86 -15.87
C ASP A 333 13.25 -1.73 -15.89
N HIS A 334 12.17 -1.16 -16.44
CA HIS A 334 10.85 -1.79 -16.49
C HIS A 334 10.81 -3.10 -17.28
N ALA A 335 11.79 -3.35 -18.15
CA ALA A 335 11.92 -4.62 -18.86
C ALA A 335 12.35 -5.76 -17.90
N ARG A 336 13.06 -5.45 -16.82
CA ARG A 336 13.60 -6.42 -15.86
C ARG A 336 12.64 -6.78 -14.73
N ILE A 337 11.54 -6.03 -14.58
CA ILE A 337 10.54 -6.32 -13.54
C ILE A 337 9.80 -7.61 -13.92
N ARG A 338 9.79 -8.58 -13.00
CA ARG A 338 9.10 -9.86 -13.18
C ARG A 338 7.61 -9.65 -13.45
N MET A 339 7.04 -10.50 -14.30
CA MET A 339 5.63 -10.39 -14.68
C MET A 339 4.67 -10.50 -13.48
N ALA A 340 4.96 -11.42 -12.55
CA ALA A 340 4.24 -11.58 -11.30
C ALA A 340 4.16 -10.26 -10.49
N THR A 341 5.27 -9.55 -10.45
CA THR A 341 5.42 -8.30 -9.70
C THR A 341 4.69 -7.16 -10.39
N LYS A 342 4.80 -7.06 -11.71
CA LYS A 342 3.98 -6.12 -12.51
C LYS A 342 2.51 -6.33 -12.20
N HIS A 343 2.03 -7.57 -12.28
CA HIS A 343 0.65 -7.91 -12.00
C HIS A 343 0.20 -7.48 -10.60
N LYS A 344 0.94 -7.87 -9.54
CA LYS A 344 0.65 -7.48 -8.16
C LYS A 344 0.62 -5.96 -7.98
N LEU A 345 1.61 -5.25 -8.52
CA LEU A 345 1.67 -3.79 -8.43
C LEU A 345 0.49 -3.14 -9.15
N CYS A 346 0.14 -3.60 -10.35
CA CYS A 346 -0.99 -3.03 -11.11
C CYS A 346 -2.30 -3.16 -10.33
N LEU A 347 -2.57 -4.36 -9.79
CA LEU A 347 -3.77 -4.58 -8.97
C LEU A 347 -3.74 -3.78 -7.67
N ALA A 348 -2.59 -3.69 -7.02
CA ALA A 348 -2.42 -2.92 -5.79
C ALA A 348 -2.60 -1.41 -6.03
N MET A 349 -2.05 -0.85 -7.12
CA MET A 349 -2.22 0.56 -7.49
C MET A 349 -3.68 0.86 -7.80
N ALA A 350 -4.35 0.05 -8.63
CA ALA A 350 -5.77 0.22 -8.93
C ALA A 350 -6.63 0.12 -7.67
N THR A 351 -6.41 -0.87 -6.80
CA THR A 351 -7.19 -1.05 -5.56
C THR A 351 -6.99 0.11 -4.59
N SER A 352 -5.73 0.50 -4.36
CA SER A 352 -5.42 1.63 -3.48
C SER A 352 -5.96 2.95 -4.03
N PHE A 353 -6.01 3.15 -5.35
CA PHE A 353 -6.63 4.32 -5.96
C PHE A 353 -8.11 4.46 -5.57
N PHE A 354 -8.91 3.40 -5.74
CA PHE A 354 -10.33 3.44 -5.35
C PHE A 354 -10.53 3.57 -3.84
N LEU A 355 -9.68 2.91 -3.03
CA LEU A 355 -9.73 3.06 -1.57
C LEU A 355 -9.46 4.51 -1.13
N LEU A 356 -8.48 5.16 -1.77
CA LEU A 356 -8.18 6.57 -1.51
C LEU A 356 -9.36 7.47 -1.93
N LEU A 357 -10.02 7.19 -3.05
CA LEU A 357 -11.22 7.94 -3.47
C LEU A 357 -12.40 7.78 -2.50
N GLU A 358 -12.60 6.59 -1.95
CA GLU A 358 -13.67 6.27 -1.01
C GLU A 358 -13.45 6.90 0.37
N THR A 359 -12.20 7.19 0.73
CA THR A 359 -11.85 7.72 2.05
C THR A 359 -12.49 9.10 2.25
N ASN A 360 -13.51 9.17 3.11
CA ASN A 360 -14.21 10.40 3.47
C ASN A 360 -13.53 11.07 4.68
N GLY A 361 -13.19 12.36 4.59
CA GLY A 361 -12.74 13.13 5.74
C GLY A 361 -12.03 14.45 5.41
N ASP A 362 -11.73 15.22 6.46
CA ASP A 362 -11.07 16.53 6.41
C ASP A 362 -9.64 16.47 5.83
N ARG A 363 -9.07 15.27 5.69
CA ARG A 363 -7.73 15.01 5.14
C ARG A 363 -7.68 14.98 3.61
N PHE A 364 -8.70 15.51 2.92
CA PHE A 364 -8.80 15.47 1.47
C PHE A 364 -7.55 15.98 0.72
N PRO A 365 -6.87 17.08 1.13
CA PRO A 365 -5.65 17.52 0.45
C PRO A 365 -4.49 16.51 0.53
N GLU A 366 -4.36 15.81 1.66
CA GLU A 366 -3.34 14.77 1.84
C GLU A 366 -3.66 13.54 0.99
N ILE A 367 -4.93 13.14 0.96
CA ILE A 367 -5.42 12.03 0.12
C ILE A 367 -5.17 12.33 -1.37
N LEU A 368 -5.40 13.56 -1.83
CA LEU A 368 -5.08 13.97 -3.20
C LEU A 368 -3.59 13.84 -3.49
N SER A 369 -2.72 14.22 -2.55
CA SER A 369 -1.27 14.00 -2.70
C SER A 369 -0.95 12.51 -2.85
N TYR A 370 -1.61 11.62 -2.12
CA TYR A 370 -1.42 10.18 -2.24
C TYR A 370 -1.92 9.63 -3.57
N ILE A 371 -3.08 10.11 -4.04
CA ILE A 371 -3.62 9.77 -5.36
C ILE A 371 -2.64 10.17 -6.46
N HIS A 372 -2.07 11.39 -6.42
CA HIS A 372 -1.08 11.81 -7.41
C HIS A 372 0.15 10.92 -7.46
N VAL A 373 0.66 10.48 -6.31
CA VAL A 373 1.79 9.53 -6.27
C VAL A 373 1.37 8.18 -6.86
N ASN A 374 0.14 7.72 -6.60
CA ASN A 374 -0.40 6.49 -7.18
C ASN A 374 -0.53 6.59 -8.72
N LEU A 375 -1.08 7.69 -9.23
CA LEU A 375 -1.13 7.99 -10.67
C LEU A 375 0.27 8.00 -11.31
N THR A 376 1.26 8.54 -10.60
CA THR A 376 2.66 8.51 -11.03
C THR A 376 3.18 7.07 -11.13
N CYS A 377 2.92 6.22 -10.13
CA CYS A 377 3.24 4.79 -10.21
C CYS A 377 2.58 4.11 -11.41
N MET A 378 1.31 4.38 -11.69
CA MET A 378 0.60 3.84 -12.86
C MET A 378 1.28 4.27 -14.16
N SER A 379 1.65 5.55 -14.28
CA SER A 379 2.40 6.11 -15.43
C SER A 379 3.76 5.45 -15.65
N LEU A 380 4.47 5.14 -14.57
CA LEU A 380 5.74 4.41 -14.64
C LEU A 380 5.50 2.95 -15.06
N LEU A 381 4.52 2.26 -14.48
CA LEU A 381 4.21 0.87 -14.83
C LEU A 381 3.72 0.71 -16.28
N LYS A 382 2.98 1.69 -16.79
CA LYS A 382 2.45 1.77 -18.16
C LYS A 382 3.52 1.56 -19.24
N GLN A 383 4.81 1.79 -18.96
CA GLN A 383 5.91 1.53 -19.91
C GLN A 383 5.95 0.09 -20.45
N SER A 384 5.33 -0.87 -19.76
CA SER A 384 5.15 -2.25 -20.21
C SER A 384 3.73 -2.44 -20.75
N ASP A 385 3.55 -2.92 -21.99
CA ASP A 385 2.22 -3.14 -22.58
C ASP A 385 1.34 -4.05 -21.73
N ILE A 386 1.93 -5.12 -21.20
CA ILE A 386 1.21 -6.06 -20.32
C ILE A 386 0.74 -5.36 -19.03
N ALA A 387 1.57 -4.51 -18.42
CA ALA A 387 1.19 -3.78 -17.21
C ALA A 387 0.12 -2.72 -17.51
N SER A 388 0.24 -2.02 -18.65
CA SER A 388 -0.78 -1.09 -19.14
C SER A 388 -2.12 -1.79 -19.32
N HIS A 389 -2.15 -2.97 -19.95
CA HIS A 389 -3.36 -3.77 -20.11
C HIS A 389 -3.97 -4.19 -18.76
N ILE A 390 -3.15 -4.72 -17.84
CA ILE A 390 -3.62 -5.14 -16.51
C ILE A 390 -4.18 -3.95 -15.71
N LEU A 391 -3.49 -2.80 -15.72
CA LEU A 391 -3.97 -1.59 -15.05
C LEU A 391 -5.32 -1.14 -15.62
N CYS A 392 -5.43 -1.02 -16.94
CA CYS A 392 -6.66 -0.59 -17.58
C CYS A 392 -7.82 -1.55 -17.28
N ARG A 393 -7.57 -2.87 -17.33
CA ARG A 393 -8.58 -3.87 -16.97
C ARG A 393 -9.00 -3.75 -15.51
N ALA A 394 -8.04 -3.66 -14.60
CA ALA A 394 -8.29 -3.53 -13.17
C ALA A 394 -9.06 -2.26 -12.82
N LEU A 395 -8.81 -1.14 -13.53
CA LEU A 395 -9.54 0.11 -13.40
C LEU A 395 -10.97 -0.01 -13.94
N LEU A 396 -11.18 -0.63 -15.11
CA LEU A 396 -12.51 -0.85 -15.68
C LEU A 396 -13.37 -1.70 -14.74
N GLU A 397 -12.87 -2.86 -14.31
CA GLU A 397 -13.58 -3.78 -13.41
C GLU A 397 -13.95 -3.10 -12.08
N ARG A 398 -12.98 -2.43 -11.45
CA ARG A 398 -13.24 -1.73 -10.18
C ARG A 398 -14.14 -0.52 -10.33
N SER A 399 -14.11 0.20 -11.46
CA SER A 399 -14.98 1.36 -11.64
C SER A 399 -16.47 1.00 -11.60
N LEU A 400 -16.87 -0.19 -12.06
CA LEU A 400 -18.24 -0.69 -11.90
C LEU A 400 -18.58 -1.00 -10.44
N VAL A 401 -17.67 -1.66 -9.73
CA VAL A 401 -17.81 -2.00 -8.31
C VAL A 401 -17.99 -0.72 -7.47
N TYR A 402 -17.19 0.30 -7.77
CA TYR A 402 -17.20 1.60 -7.11
C TYR A 402 -18.07 2.66 -7.84
N GLY A 403 -19.09 2.24 -8.61
CA GLY A 403 -19.92 3.17 -9.41
C GLY A 403 -20.57 4.30 -8.59
N HIS A 404 -20.89 4.04 -7.33
CA HIS A 404 -21.43 5.03 -6.39
C HIS A 404 -20.51 6.24 -6.14
N LEU A 405 -19.19 6.12 -6.40
CA LEU A 405 -18.24 7.22 -6.28
C LEU A 405 -18.34 8.25 -7.41
N PHE A 406 -18.99 7.88 -8.52
CA PHE A 406 -19.07 8.68 -9.76
C PHE A 406 -20.50 9.11 -10.11
N ASN A 407 -21.51 8.45 -9.54
CA ASN A 407 -22.91 8.77 -9.80
C ASN A 407 -23.74 8.74 -8.50
N ALA A 408 -24.26 9.91 -8.08
CA ALA A 408 -25.11 10.07 -6.90
C ALA A 408 -26.39 9.24 -6.92
N GLN A 409 -26.91 8.93 -8.11
CA GLN A 409 -28.18 8.20 -8.26
C GLN A 409 -28.01 6.71 -7.98
N LEU A 410 -26.79 6.19 -7.94
CA LEU A 410 -26.52 4.82 -7.53
C LEU A 410 -26.36 4.73 -6.02
N HIS A 411 -27.47 4.42 -5.36
CA HIS A 411 -27.39 3.81 -4.05
C HIS A 411 -26.79 2.39 -4.18
N PRO A 412 -26.01 1.92 -3.19
CA PRO A 412 -25.53 0.54 -3.15
C PRO A 412 -26.71 -0.41 -2.94
N THR A 413 -27.41 -0.74 -4.02
CA THR A 413 -28.41 -1.80 -4.08
C THR A 413 -27.68 -3.10 -4.33
N SER A 414 -27.75 -4.03 -3.37
CA SER A 414 -26.95 -5.25 -3.30
C SER A 414 -27.03 -6.18 -4.51
N SER A 415 -28.13 -6.16 -5.29
CA SER A 415 -28.37 -7.22 -6.29
C SER A 415 -27.48 -7.16 -7.54
N ILE A 416 -27.11 -5.98 -8.04
CA ILE A 416 -26.26 -5.85 -9.24
C ILE A 416 -24.79 -6.00 -8.85
N GLN A 417 -24.41 -5.49 -7.67
CA GLN A 417 -23.04 -5.61 -7.17
C GLN A 417 -22.66 -7.08 -6.92
N ASP A 418 -23.57 -7.93 -6.43
CA ASP A 418 -23.29 -9.34 -6.15
C ASP A 418 -22.91 -10.16 -7.39
N GLU A 419 -23.45 -9.84 -8.58
CA GLU A 419 -23.13 -10.55 -9.82
C GLU A 419 -21.79 -10.11 -10.41
N PHE A 420 -21.48 -8.81 -10.36
CA PHE A 420 -20.17 -8.28 -10.79
C PHE A 420 -19.03 -8.64 -9.84
N VAL A 421 -19.31 -8.70 -8.54
CA VAL A 421 -18.35 -9.19 -7.54
C VAL A 421 -17.99 -10.65 -7.85
N LYS A 422 -18.98 -11.49 -8.19
CA LYS A 422 -18.72 -12.88 -8.61
C LYS A 422 -17.89 -13.00 -9.89
N LEU A 423 -18.17 -12.20 -10.93
CA LEU A 423 -17.39 -12.21 -12.18
C LEU A 423 -15.97 -11.64 -11.99
N SER A 424 -15.80 -10.61 -11.15
CA SER A 424 -14.49 -10.09 -10.75
C SER A 424 -13.72 -11.13 -9.93
N GLU A 425 -14.40 -11.83 -9.03
CA GLU A 425 -13.84 -12.96 -8.28
C GLU A 425 -13.42 -14.10 -9.22
N GLU A 426 -14.25 -14.49 -10.18
CA GLU A 426 -13.96 -15.56 -11.15
C GLU A 426 -12.81 -15.20 -12.11
N ASN A 427 -12.73 -13.95 -12.59
CA ASN A 427 -11.58 -13.47 -13.37
C ASN A 427 -10.29 -13.41 -12.53
N SER A 428 -10.40 -13.20 -11.22
CA SER A 428 -9.28 -13.28 -10.28
C SER A 428 -8.86 -14.72 -9.93
N GLU A 429 -9.66 -15.72 -10.30
CA GLU A 429 -9.37 -17.15 -10.12
C GLU A 429 -8.52 -17.76 -11.26
N ILE A 430 -8.34 -17.07 -12.39
CA ILE A 430 -7.47 -17.54 -13.48
C ILE A 430 -6.01 -17.60 -12.98
N ARG A 431 -5.49 -18.83 -12.98
CA ARG A 431 -4.44 -19.36 -12.12
C ARG A 431 -3.04 -18.78 -12.37
N LEU A 432 -2.55 -17.97 -11.43
CA LEU A 432 -1.11 -17.73 -11.21
C LEU A 432 -0.76 -17.71 -9.71
N GLY A 433 -1.33 -18.59 -8.87
CA GLY A 433 -0.88 -18.77 -7.47
C GLY A 433 -0.83 -17.50 -6.59
N PHE A 434 -1.47 -16.41 -6.99
CA PHE A 434 -1.42 -15.13 -6.29
C PHE A 434 -2.52 -15.06 -5.22
N ARG A 435 -2.17 -14.55 -4.04
CA ARG A 435 -3.11 -14.24 -2.96
C ARG A 435 -4.22 -13.33 -3.50
N ARG A 436 -5.49 -13.71 -3.29
CA ARG A 436 -6.66 -12.88 -3.62
C ARG A 436 -6.55 -11.54 -2.88
N LEU A 437 -6.58 -10.43 -3.61
CA LEU A 437 -6.85 -9.12 -3.00
C LEU A 437 -8.37 -9.09 -2.72
N PRO A 438 -8.81 -8.85 -1.48
CA PRO A 438 -10.23 -8.82 -1.18
C PRO A 438 -10.88 -7.66 -1.92
N ASN A 439 -12.00 -7.94 -2.59
CA ASN A 439 -12.98 -6.90 -2.88
C ASN A 439 -13.47 -6.42 -1.52
N HIS A 440 -13.06 -5.22 -1.10
CA HIS A 440 -13.31 -4.67 0.23
C HIS A 440 -14.78 -4.24 0.37
N HIS A 441 -15.69 -5.21 0.31
CA HIS A 441 -17.11 -5.08 0.62
C HIS A 441 -17.50 -5.87 1.86
N GLN A 442 -16.56 -6.61 2.47
CA GLN A 442 -16.80 -7.34 3.72
C GLN A 442 -16.95 -6.36 4.88
N GLY A 443 -18.20 -5.94 5.09
CA GLY A 443 -18.59 -5.06 6.18
C GLY A 443 -18.88 -3.64 5.73
N ALA A 444 -19.62 -3.46 4.63
CA ALA A 444 -20.44 -2.26 4.47
C ALA A 444 -21.31 -2.13 5.74
N LYS A 445 -20.79 -1.42 6.74
CA LYS A 445 -21.60 -0.88 7.84
C LYS A 445 -22.78 -0.26 7.13
N LYS A 446 -24.01 -0.61 7.53
CA LYS A 446 -25.20 0.16 7.15
C LYS A 446 -24.93 1.60 7.56
N ILE A 447 -24.34 2.40 6.67
CA ILE A 447 -24.20 3.83 6.82
C ILE A 447 -25.65 4.28 6.82
N LYS A 448 -26.15 4.66 7.99
CA LYS A 448 -27.46 5.31 8.10
C LYS A 448 -27.42 6.48 7.11
N PRO A 449 -28.44 6.63 6.26
CA PRO A 449 -28.46 7.72 5.29
C PRO A 449 -28.37 9.02 6.07
N GLU A 450 -27.24 9.69 5.93
CA GLU A 450 -27.11 11.08 6.34
C GLU A 450 -28.05 11.83 5.40
N ARG A 451 -29.23 12.21 5.93
CA ARG A 451 -30.24 12.97 5.19
C ARG A 451 -29.54 14.11 4.48
N ASP A 452 -29.75 14.18 3.16
CA ASP A 452 -29.27 15.21 2.24
C ASP A 452 -29.00 16.52 2.97
N THR A 453 -27.73 16.71 3.37
CA THR A 453 -27.26 18.00 3.79
C THR A 453 -27.27 18.82 2.52
N VAL A 454 -28.17 19.81 2.49
CA VAL A 454 -28.29 20.83 1.45
C VAL A 454 -26.89 21.16 0.96
N SER A 455 -26.61 20.83 -0.30
CA SER A 455 -25.31 21.00 -0.92
C SER A 455 -24.86 22.44 -0.73
N ASP A 456 -23.84 22.63 0.11
CA ASP A 456 -23.22 23.91 0.36
C ASP A 456 -22.69 24.44 -1.00
N PRO A 457 -23.25 25.52 -1.55
CA PRO A 457 -23.01 25.95 -2.94
C PRO A 457 -21.55 26.39 -3.21
N GLY A 458 -20.68 26.37 -2.19
CA GLY A 458 -19.26 26.68 -2.30
C GLY A 458 -18.31 25.48 -2.33
N LYS A 459 -18.76 24.23 -2.10
CA LYS A 459 -17.86 23.06 -2.13
C LYS A 459 -17.91 22.37 -3.49
N PRO A 460 -16.75 22.10 -4.12
CA PRO A 460 -16.72 21.43 -5.42
C PRO A 460 -17.34 20.04 -5.30
N ASP A 461 -18.17 19.69 -6.29
CA ASP A 461 -18.81 18.38 -6.35
C ASP A 461 -17.75 17.29 -6.37
N ARG A 462 -17.72 16.49 -5.30
CA ARG A 462 -16.75 15.42 -5.12
C ARG A 462 -16.85 14.37 -6.22
N GLN A 463 -18.05 14.12 -6.76
CA GLN A 463 -18.23 13.14 -7.83
C GLN A 463 -17.60 13.60 -9.14
N SER A 464 -17.70 14.90 -9.43
CA SER A 464 -16.98 15.52 -10.54
C SER A 464 -15.47 15.40 -10.36
N ILE A 465 -14.93 15.62 -9.15
CA ILE A 465 -13.50 15.42 -8.87
C ILE A 465 -13.10 13.96 -9.04
N ASN A 466 -13.86 13.02 -8.46
CA ASN A 466 -13.59 11.58 -8.58
C ASN A 466 -13.60 11.14 -10.05
N SER A 467 -14.58 11.62 -10.83
CA SER A 467 -14.70 11.35 -12.27
C SER A 467 -13.46 11.84 -13.02
N TYR A 468 -13.02 13.07 -12.76
CA TYR A 468 -11.79 13.62 -13.33
C TYR A 468 -10.56 12.76 -12.96
N LEU A 469 -10.41 12.39 -11.69
CA LEU A 469 -9.29 11.57 -11.22
C LEU A 469 -9.30 10.17 -11.85
N LEU A 470 -10.47 9.57 -12.09
CA LEU A 470 -10.56 8.28 -12.79
C LEU A 470 -10.08 8.39 -14.24
N ILE A 471 -10.45 9.46 -14.94
CA ILE A 471 -9.94 9.72 -16.30
C ILE A 471 -8.44 9.93 -16.32
N GLU A 472 -7.89 10.66 -15.34
CA GLU A 472 -6.43 10.79 -15.20
C GLU A 472 -5.74 9.47 -14.86
N ALA A 473 -6.39 8.57 -14.09
CA ALA A 473 -5.90 7.22 -13.86
C ALA A 473 -5.84 6.39 -15.15
N PHE A 474 -6.85 6.48 -16.00
CA PHE A 474 -6.84 5.84 -17.32
C PHE A 474 -5.75 6.43 -18.22
N LYS A 475 -5.63 7.75 -18.35
CA LYS A 475 -4.56 8.39 -19.14
C LYS A 475 -3.16 7.99 -18.65
N SER A 476 -2.99 7.91 -17.33
CA SER A 476 -1.76 7.44 -16.70
C SER A 476 -1.50 5.94 -16.94
N SER A 477 -2.52 5.16 -17.28
CA SER A 477 -2.41 3.70 -17.48
C SER A 477 -2.35 3.27 -18.94
N ILE A 478 -2.95 4.01 -19.88
CA ILE A 478 -3.09 3.63 -21.30
C ILE A 478 -1.82 3.94 -22.10
N ARG A 479 -1.04 2.93 -22.50
CA ARG A 479 0.13 3.08 -23.40
C ARG A 479 -0.26 3.17 -24.87
N ASN A 480 -1.22 2.36 -25.29
CA ASN A 480 -1.70 2.30 -26.65
C ASN A 480 -3.23 2.38 -26.63
N ILE A 481 -3.80 3.41 -27.27
CA ILE A 481 -5.25 3.64 -27.29
C ILE A 481 -5.95 2.60 -28.15
N ASP A 482 -5.33 2.08 -29.22
CA ASP A 482 -5.91 1.01 -30.04
C ASP A 482 -6.11 -0.27 -29.22
N ALA A 483 -5.08 -0.68 -28.47
CA ALA A 483 -5.16 -1.87 -27.60
C ALA A 483 -6.13 -1.66 -26.43
N PHE A 484 -6.22 -0.44 -25.90
CA PHE A 484 -7.22 -0.08 -24.90
C PHE A 484 -8.64 -0.14 -25.47
N ALA A 485 -8.84 0.29 -26.72
CA ALA A 485 -10.13 0.23 -27.39
C ALA A 485 -10.63 -1.22 -27.54
N ASP A 486 -9.75 -2.15 -27.88
CA ASP A 486 -10.09 -3.59 -27.91
C ASP A 486 -10.48 -4.12 -26.52
N LEU A 487 -9.70 -3.78 -25.47
CA LEU A 487 -10.01 -4.14 -24.09
C LEU A 487 -11.34 -3.52 -23.62
N PHE A 488 -11.62 -2.28 -24.03
CA PHE A 488 -12.85 -1.57 -23.69
C PHE A 488 -14.08 -2.27 -24.30
N VAL A 489 -13.95 -2.83 -25.50
CA VAL A 489 -14.97 -3.69 -26.13
C VAL A 489 -15.10 -5.00 -25.37
N GLU A 490 -13.99 -5.70 -25.10
CA GLU A 490 -13.99 -6.98 -24.39
C GLU A 490 -14.75 -6.85 -23.05
N PHE A 491 -14.48 -5.78 -22.32
CA PHE A 491 -15.10 -5.51 -21.01
C PHE A 491 -16.61 -5.23 -21.10
N HIS A 492 -17.05 -4.44 -22.08
CA HIS A 492 -18.47 -4.10 -22.22
C HIS A 492 -19.27 -5.19 -22.95
N CYS A 493 -18.64 -5.91 -23.88
CA CYS A 493 -19.25 -6.85 -24.82
C CYS A 493 -18.48 -8.20 -24.84
N PRO A 494 -18.50 -9.00 -23.76
CA PRO A 494 -17.70 -10.22 -23.66
C PRO A 494 -18.11 -11.33 -24.65
N VAL A 495 -19.36 -11.34 -25.11
CA VAL A 495 -19.86 -12.27 -26.13
C VAL A 495 -19.89 -11.54 -27.48
N MET A 496 -18.85 -11.78 -28.30
CA MET A 496 -18.66 -11.10 -29.58
C MET A 496 -19.61 -11.67 -30.65
N PHE A 497 -20.44 -10.80 -31.24
CA PHE A 497 -20.97 -11.05 -32.58
C PHE A 497 -19.91 -10.66 -33.61
N GLU A 498 -20.10 -11.11 -34.85
CA GLU A 498 -19.27 -10.71 -35.98
C GLU A 498 -19.05 -9.19 -36.02
N LYS A 499 -17.78 -8.77 -35.90
CA LYS A 499 -17.37 -7.35 -35.85
C LYS A 499 -17.91 -6.57 -37.07
N ASN A 500 -17.98 -7.23 -38.22
CA ASN A 500 -18.20 -6.59 -39.52
C ASN A 500 -19.65 -6.66 -40.02
N SER A 501 -20.47 -7.63 -39.59
CA SER A 501 -21.86 -7.68 -40.04
C SER A 501 -22.73 -6.71 -39.24
N TRP A 502 -23.52 -5.91 -39.95
CA TRP A 502 -24.51 -5.06 -39.33
C TRP A 502 -25.75 -5.91 -39.05
N PRO A 503 -26.32 -5.88 -37.83
CA PRO A 503 -27.47 -6.73 -37.52
C PRO A 503 -28.64 -6.39 -38.44
N ALA A 504 -29.32 -7.43 -38.94
CA ALA A 504 -30.58 -7.27 -39.64
C ALA A 504 -31.61 -6.59 -38.71
N ASP A 505 -32.53 -5.81 -39.28
CA ASP A 505 -33.44 -4.96 -38.50
C ASP A 505 -34.35 -5.80 -37.56
N GLU A 506 -34.62 -7.06 -37.92
CA GLU A 506 -35.35 -8.04 -37.10
C GLU A 506 -34.58 -8.43 -35.80
N ASN A 507 -33.25 -8.42 -35.84
CA ASN A 507 -32.39 -8.77 -34.71
C ASN A 507 -32.22 -7.62 -33.70
N LEU A 508 -32.55 -6.38 -34.08
CA LEU A 508 -32.46 -5.23 -33.18
C LEU A 508 -33.43 -5.35 -31.99
N ARG A 509 -34.55 -6.07 -32.17
CA ARG A 509 -35.51 -6.33 -31.09
C ARG A 509 -35.03 -7.40 -30.10
N VAL A 510 -34.32 -8.42 -30.60
CA VAL A 510 -33.84 -9.57 -29.80
C VAL A 510 -32.59 -9.22 -28.97
N ILE A 511 -31.75 -8.28 -29.45
CA ILE A 511 -30.49 -7.89 -28.78
C ILE A 511 -30.70 -6.74 -27.77
N ASN A 512 -31.96 -6.37 -27.50
CA ASN A 512 -32.29 -5.15 -26.75
C ASN A 512 -31.81 -5.18 -25.28
N GLU A 513 -31.95 -6.31 -24.58
CA GLU A 513 -31.54 -6.40 -23.17
C GLU A 513 -30.04 -6.19 -22.97
N ARG A 514 -29.21 -6.80 -23.84
CA ARG A 514 -27.75 -6.62 -23.79
C ARG A 514 -27.35 -5.18 -24.09
N ASN A 515 -27.92 -4.60 -25.15
CA ASN A 515 -27.60 -3.24 -25.56
C ASN A 515 -28.00 -2.23 -24.47
N LEU A 516 -29.17 -2.41 -23.84
CA LEU A 516 -29.59 -1.63 -22.68
C LEU A 516 -28.70 -1.88 -21.47
N GLY A 517 -28.24 -3.12 -21.24
CA GLY A 517 -27.27 -3.44 -20.19
C GLY A 517 -25.94 -2.70 -20.35
N ILE A 518 -25.44 -2.60 -21.60
CA ILE A 518 -24.24 -1.80 -21.93
C ILE A 518 -24.49 -0.32 -21.64
N LEU A 519 -25.63 0.23 -22.06
CA LEU A 519 -25.97 1.62 -21.79
C LEU A 519 -26.07 1.90 -20.28
N ARG A 520 -26.68 1.00 -19.51
CA ARG A 520 -26.74 1.09 -18.05
C ARG A 520 -25.35 1.12 -17.40
N LYS A 521 -24.36 0.39 -17.92
CA LYS A 521 -22.97 0.48 -17.44
C LYS A 521 -22.38 1.89 -17.62
N PHE A 522 -22.66 2.53 -18.77
CA PHE A 522 -22.24 3.90 -19.05
C PHE A 522 -22.96 4.94 -18.19
N GLU A 523 -24.23 4.71 -17.86
CA GLU A 523 -24.98 5.53 -16.91
C GLU A 523 -24.48 5.32 -15.48
N GLN A 524 -24.07 4.10 -15.14
CA GLN A 524 -23.52 3.75 -13.83
C GLN A 524 -22.16 4.40 -13.57
N VAL A 525 -21.31 4.45 -14.59
CA VAL A 525 -19.98 5.06 -14.52
C VAL A 525 -19.89 6.12 -15.62
N PRO A 526 -20.36 7.36 -15.34
CA PRO A 526 -20.31 8.45 -16.32
C PRO A 526 -18.94 8.69 -16.98
N PRO A 527 -17.80 8.50 -16.30
CA PRO A 527 -16.46 8.53 -16.91
C PRO A 527 -16.28 7.62 -18.13
N PHE A 528 -17.07 6.57 -18.31
CA PHE A 528 -16.98 5.72 -19.51
C PHE A 528 -17.31 6.47 -20.80
N TRP A 529 -18.16 7.48 -20.74
CA TRP A 529 -18.39 8.36 -21.89
C TRP A 529 -17.16 9.20 -22.23
N ASP A 530 -16.41 9.66 -21.23
CA ASP A 530 -15.16 10.40 -21.43
C ASP A 530 -14.06 9.51 -22.03
N LEU A 531 -14.03 8.22 -21.65
CA LEU A 531 -13.13 7.23 -22.26
C LEU A 531 -13.54 6.91 -23.71
N TYR A 532 -14.85 6.82 -23.98
CA TYR A 532 -15.38 6.65 -25.34
C TYR A 532 -15.02 7.84 -26.24
N GLU A 533 -15.10 9.06 -25.71
CA GLU A 533 -14.64 10.28 -26.39
C GLU A 533 -13.13 10.26 -26.63
N LEU A 534 -12.32 9.88 -25.63
CA LEU A 534 -10.87 9.72 -25.76
C LEU A 534 -10.50 8.75 -26.91
N ILE A 535 -11.22 7.62 -27.02
CA ILE A 535 -11.03 6.65 -28.11
C ILE A 535 -11.44 7.25 -29.47
N GLY A 536 -12.52 8.04 -29.50
CA GLY A 536 -12.99 8.77 -30.67
C GLY A 536 -11.94 9.75 -31.20
N GLN A 537 -11.43 10.62 -30.32
CA GLN A 537 -10.39 11.61 -30.63
C GLN A 537 -9.10 10.98 -31.16
N ALA A 538 -8.76 9.78 -30.69
CA ALA A 538 -7.61 9.01 -31.16
C ALA A 538 -7.86 8.27 -32.49
N LYS A 539 -9.06 8.34 -33.06
CA LYS A 539 -9.49 7.62 -34.27
C LYS A 539 -9.44 6.09 -34.14
N CYS A 540 -9.56 5.59 -32.91
CA CYS A 540 -9.53 4.16 -32.59
C CYS A 540 -10.94 3.54 -32.52
N LEU A 541 -12.00 4.33 -32.72
CA LEU A 541 -13.39 3.89 -32.51
C LEU A 541 -13.86 2.79 -33.46
N LYS A 542 -13.19 2.63 -34.60
CA LYS A 542 -13.36 1.48 -35.51
C LYS A 542 -13.11 0.14 -34.82
N ASN A 543 -12.22 0.10 -33.83
CA ASN A 543 -12.00 -1.10 -33.01
C ASN A 543 -13.19 -1.37 -32.09
N CYS A 544 -13.90 -0.31 -31.70
CA CYS A 544 -15.11 -0.33 -30.87
C CYS A 544 -16.43 -0.46 -31.62
N LEU A 545 -16.44 -0.87 -32.90
CA LEU A 545 -17.66 -0.87 -33.71
C LEU A 545 -18.81 -1.69 -33.10
N VAL A 546 -18.51 -2.81 -32.44
CA VAL A 546 -19.52 -3.63 -31.75
C VAL A 546 -20.20 -2.83 -30.62
N LEU A 547 -19.42 -2.06 -29.87
CA LEU A 547 -19.90 -1.20 -28.80
C LEU A 547 -20.72 -0.02 -29.36
N VAL A 548 -20.25 0.60 -30.46
CA VAL A 548 -20.99 1.65 -31.17
C VAL A 548 -22.37 1.14 -31.62
N LYS A 549 -22.42 -0.04 -32.27
CA LYS A 549 -23.67 -0.68 -32.67
C LYS A 549 -24.59 -0.90 -31.46
N ALA A 550 -24.06 -1.42 -30.36
CA ALA A 550 -24.86 -1.67 -29.16
C ALA A 550 -25.44 -0.38 -28.56
N LEU A 551 -24.63 0.66 -28.40
CA LEU A 551 -25.06 1.95 -27.84
C LEU A 551 -26.08 2.65 -28.76
N LEU A 552 -25.84 2.67 -30.07
CA LEU A 552 -26.77 3.30 -31.01
C LEU A 552 -28.11 2.56 -31.07
N ALA A 553 -28.09 1.23 -31.06
CA ALA A 553 -29.31 0.41 -30.97
C ALA A 553 -30.07 0.64 -29.65
N ALA A 554 -29.37 0.74 -28.52
CA ALA A 554 -29.97 1.06 -27.23
C ALA A 554 -30.66 2.44 -27.26
N HIS A 555 -30.01 3.45 -27.82
CA HIS A 555 -30.60 4.79 -27.96
C HIS A 555 -31.80 4.80 -28.90
N LEU A 556 -31.74 4.08 -30.03
CA LEU A 556 -32.89 3.90 -30.91
C LEU A 556 -34.09 3.29 -30.16
N ALA A 557 -33.88 2.25 -29.36
CA ALA A 557 -34.94 1.65 -28.53
C ALA A 557 -35.48 2.62 -27.46
N LEU A 558 -34.60 3.40 -26.82
CA LEU A 558 -34.99 4.41 -25.83
C LEU A 558 -35.83 5.54 -26.41
N TRP A 559 -35.50 5.99 -27.63
CA TRP A 559 -36.20 7.07 -28.32
C TRP A 559 -37.50 6.59 -28.99
N ALA A 560 -37.54 5.35 -29.47
CA ALA A 560 -38.78 4.74 -29.99
C ALA A 560 -39.90 4.67 -28.95
N SER A 561 -39.54 4.61 -27.67
CA SER A 561 -40.47 4.55 -26.52
C SER A 561 -40.48 5.83 -25.68
N ALA A 562 -39.79 6.88 -26.10
CA ALA A 562 -39.64 8.09 -25.31
C ALA A 562 -40.94 8.91 -25.24
N THR A 563 -41.31 9.30 -24.02
CA THR A 563 -42.36 10.29 -23.75
C THR A 563 -41.72 11.64 -23.41
N ALA A 564 -42.49 12.73 -23.54
CA ALA A 564 -42.03 14.09 -23.26
C ALA A 564 -41.42 14.26 -21.84
N LYS A 565 -41.85 13.44 -20.86
CA LYS A 565 -41.32 13.48 -19.48
C LYS A 565 -39.91 12.87 -19.34
N SER A 566 -39.53 11.93 -20.21
CA SER A 566 -38.24 11.23 -20.17
C SER A 566 -37.11 11.92 -20.96
N PHE A 567 -37.38 13.13 -21.45
CA PHE A 567 -36.56 13.84 -22.43
C PHE A 567 -35.16 14.26 -21.93
N PRO A 568 -34.97 14.87 -20.74
CA PRO A 568 -33.69 15.48 -20.38
C PRO A 568 -32.57 14.48 -20.12
N GLU A 569 -32.86 13.37 -19.42
CA GLU A 569 -31.86 12.36 -19.06
C GLU A 569 -31.38 11.57 -20.29
N LYS A 570 -32.32 11.13 -21.14
CA LYS A 570 -32.01 10.45 -22.40
C LYS A 570 -31.24 11.35 -23.38
N MET A 571 -31.51 12.65 -23.36
CA MET A 571 -30.80 13.60 -24.21
C MET A 571 -29.32 13.71 -23.83
N LYS A 572 -29.00 13.70 -22.53
CA LYS A 572 -27.61 13.82 -22.05
C LYS A 572 -26.70 12.72 -22.61
N SER A 573 -27.12 11.45 -22.55
CA SER A 573 -26.36 10.33 -23.12
C SER A 573 -26.31 10.36 -24.65
N THR A 574 -27.41 10.71 -25.30
CA THR A 574 -27.48 10.83 -26.77
C THR A 574 -26.48 11.86 -27.32
N ILE A 575 -26.35 13.01 -26.66
CA ILE A 575 -25.41 14.07 -27.04
C ILE A 575 -23.95 13.60 -26.89
N ARG A 576 -23.64 12.71 -25.93
CA ARG A 576 -22.28 12.18 -25.76
C ARG A 576 -21.94 11.06 -26.75
N LEU A 577 -22.94 10.38 -27.31
CA LEU A 577 -22.73 9.28 -28.24
C LEU A 577 -22.22 9.73 -29.62
N ILE A 578 -22.73 10.83 -30.15
CA ILE A 578 -22.55 11.20 -31.56
C ILE A 578 -21.17 11.84 -31.87
N PRO A 579 -20.64 12.79 -31.09
CA PRO A 579 -19.39 13.49 -31.44
C PRO A 579 -18.20 12.54 -31.65
N PRO A 580 -17.96 11.51 -30.83
CA PRO A 580 -16.86 10.58 -31.03
C PRO A 580 -16.94 9.81 -32.36
N LEU A 581 -18.14 9.57 -32.91
CA LEU A 581 -18.31 8.98 -34.24
C LEU A 581 -17.76 9.89 -35.34
N ALA A 582 -17.99 11.20 -35.21
CA ALA A 582 -17.50 12.18 -36.17
C ALA A 582 -16.00 12.43 -36.03
N GLU A 583 -15.48 12.43 -34.80
CA GLU A 583 -14.05 12.62 -34.52
C GLU A 583 -13.19 11.45 -34.99
N SER A 584 -13.76 10.24 -35.01
CA SER A 584 -13.11 9.02 -35.49
C SER A 584 -13.26 8.78 -37.00
N ASP A 585 -13.81 9.74 -37.73
CA ASP A 585 -14.10 9.65 -39.18
C ASP A 585 -15.04 8.50 -39.56
N LEU A 586 -15.81 7.94 -38.61
CA LEU A 586 -16.84 6.93 -38.91
C LEU A 586 -18.06 7.56 -39.58
N VAL A 587 -18.34 8.83 -39.26
CA VAL A 587 -19.37 9.63 -39.91
C VAL A 587 -18.81 11.01 -40.30
N PRO A 588 -19.35 11.66 -41.33
CA PRO A 588 -18.99 13.03 -41.67
C PRO A 588 -19.18 13.98 -40.50
N ARG A 589 -18.30 14.98 -40.38
CA ARG A 589 -18.30 15.98 -39.30
C ARG A 589 -19.66 16.66 -39.09
N ALA A 590 -20.45 16.80 -40.16
CA ALA A 590 -21.79 17.37 -40.10
C ALA A 590 -22.73 16.59 -39.15
N PHE A 591 -22.58 15.26 -39.05
CA PHE A 591 -23.32 14.46 -38.08
C PHE A 591 -22.92 14.80 -36.64
N GLY A 592 -21.63 15.06 -36.39
CA GLY A 592 -21.14 15.50 -35.07
C GLY A 592 -21.82 16.79 -34.58
N LEU A 593 -22.18 17.69 -35.49
CA LEU A 593 -22.86 18.94 -35.17
C LEU A 593 -24.38 18.78 -34.92
N THR A 594 -24.96 17.61 -35.22
CA THR A 594 -26.39 17.36 -34.96
C THR A 594 -26.76 17.52 -33.50
N VAL A 595 -25.81 17.30 -32.57
CA VAL A 595 -26.01 17.45 -31.13
C VAL A 595 -26.45 18.85 -30.71
N GLU A 596 -26.10 19.88 -31.47
CA GLU A 596 -26.56 21.26 -31.25
C GLU A 596 -28.06 21.42 -31.55
N VAL A 597 -28.62 20.52 -32.37
CA VAL A 597 -30.00 20.54 -32.83
C VAL A 597 -30.90 19.64 -32.02
N LEU A 598 -30.39 18.50 -31.54
CA LEU A 598 -31.19 17.48 -30.84
C LEU A 598 -32.05 18.03 -29.69
N PRO A 599 -31.60 18.96 -28.83
CA PRO A 599 -32.44 19.52 -27.76
C PRO A 599 -33.72 20.20 -28.23
N HIS A 600 -33.78 20.60 -29.50
CA HIS A 600 -34.91 21.31 -30.12
C HIS A 600 -35.85 20.37 -30.90
N LEU A 601 -35.52 19.09 -30.99
CA LEU A 601 -36.29 18.10 -31.73
C LEU A 601 -37.24 17.32 -30.82
N THR A 602 -38.37 16.91 -31.37
CA THR A 602 -39.28 15.97 -30.71
C THR A 602 -38.66 14.57 -30.61
N PRO A 603 -39.10 13.71 -29.68
CA PRO A 603 -38.56 12.35 -29.55
C PRO A 603 -38.56 11.53 -30.85
N ASN A 604 -39.60 11.65 -31.66
CA ASN A 604 -39.70 10.94 -32.95
C ASN A 604 -38.69 11.48 -33.97
N GLU A 605 -38.43 12.78 -33.95
CA GLU A 605 -37.43 13.41 -34.83
C GLU A 605 -36.00 13.03 -34.39
N VAL A 606 -35.73 12.96 -33.08
CA VAL A 606 -34.45 12.45 -32.55
C VAL A 606 -34.25 10.98 -32.97
N PHE A 607 -35.28 10.14 -32.82
CA PHE A 607 -35.25 8.76 -33.30
C PHE A 607 -34.92 8.69 -34.81
N ALA A 608 -35.56 9.53 -35.61
CA ALA A 608 -35.34 9.58 -37.05
C ALA A 608 -33.90 9.99 -37.41
N VAL A 609 -33.32 10.98 -36.73
CA VAL A 609 -31.92 11.39 -36.93
C VAL A 609 -30.94 10.27 -36.55
N LEU A 610 -31.15 9.60 -35.42
CA LEU A 610 -30.33 8.45 -35.01
C LEU A 610 -30.46 7.27 -35.99
N SER A 611 -31.66 7.06 -36.54
CA SER A 611 -31.93 6.05 -37.56
C SER A 611 -31.17 6.35 -38.86
N ASP A 612 -31.10 7.62 -39.25
CA ASP A 612 -30.33 8.05 -40.42
C ASP A 612 -28.81 7.86 -40.19
N ILE A 613 -28.29 8.12 -38.98
CA ILE A 613 -26.89 7.82 -38.61
C ILE A 613 -26.62 6.30 -38.64
N TRP A 614 -27.54 5.51 -38.08
CA TRP A 614 -27.46 4.05 -38.08
C TRP A 614 -27.37 3.48 -39.50
N ASN A 615 -28.26 3.92 -40.39
CA ASN A 615 -28.28 3.46 -41.77
C ASN A 615 -27.08 3.96 -42.57
N TYR A 616 -26.60 5.18 -42.33
CA TYR A 616 -25.36 5.67 -42.92
C TYR A 616 -24.17 4.75 -42.58
N LEU A 617 -24.01 4.39 -41.30
CA LEU A 617 -22.95 3.49 -40.85
C LEU A 617 -23.11 2.08 -41.42
N LYS A 618 -24.34 1.55 -41.46
CA LYS A 618 -24.67 0.26 -42.07
C LYS A 618 -24.21 0.19 -43.52
N ASP A 619 -24.59 1.18 -44.32
CA ASP A 619 -24.29 1.22 -45.74
C ASP A 619 -22.79 1.43 -46.00
N THR A 620 -22.14 2.30 -45.23
CA THR A 620 -20.73 2.65 -45.45
C THR A 620 -19.79 1.52 -45.04
N LEU A 621 -20.11 0.77 -43.99
CA LEU A 621 -19.23 -0.30 -43.47
C LEU A 621 -19.46 -1.67 -44.13
N GLN A 622 -20.53 -1.84 -44.91
CA GLN A 622 -20.80 -3.06 -45.68
C GLN A 622 -20.16 -3.07 -47.07
N LEU A 623 -19.60 -1.94 -47.51
CA LEU A 623 -18.95 -1.86 -48.81
C LEU A 623 -17.56 -2.52 -48.76
N PRO A 624 -17.20 -3.31 -49.79
CA PRO A 624 -15.87 -3.86 -49.89
C PRO A 624 -14.84 -2.72 -49.91
N ALA A 625 -13.72 -2.91 -49.21
CA ALA A 625 -12.61 -1.96 -49.11
C ALA A 625 -11.87 -1.80 -50.46
N HIS A 626 -12.57 -1.37 -51.51
CA HIS A 626 -11.94 -0.90 -52.73
C HIS A 626 -11.45 0.52 -52.44
N GLU A 627 -10.13 0.69 -52.47
CA GLU A 627 -9.36 1.85 -51.98
C GLU A 627 -9.56 3.17 -52.75
N ASP A 628 -10.61 3.30 -53.57
CA ASP A 628 -10.90 4.52 -54.33
C ASP A 628 -12.40 4.84 -54.34
N GLU A 629 -13.11 4.72 -53.20
CA GLU A 629 -14.40 5.41 -53.09
C GLU A 629 -14.13 6.91 -53.23
N LEU A 630 -14.57 7.49 -54.36
CA LEU A 630 -14.46 8.91 -54.62
C LEU A 630 -15.13 9.64 -53.45
N GLN A 631 -14.41 10.57 -52.81
CA GLN A 631 -14.93 11.36 -51.68
C GLN A 631 -16.32 11.96 -51.97
N ASP A 632 -16.60 12.22 -53.24
CA ASP A 632 -17.89 12.70 -53.74
C ASP A 632 -19.05 11.72 -53.46
N ASP A 633 -18.82 10.41 -53.51
CA ASP A 633 -19.82 9.37 -53.23
C ASP A 633 -20.14 9.28 -51.73
N VAL A 634 -19.13 9.35 -50.88
CA VAL A 634 -19.29 9.42 -49.41
C VAL A 634 -20.12 10.65 -49.03
N MET A 635 -19.81 11.80 -49.65
CA MET A 635 -20.53 13.05 -49.42
C MET A 635 -21.95 13.04 -50.01
N ALA A 636 -22.16 12.43 -51.17
CA ALA A 636 -23.49 12.26 -51.76
C ALA A 636 -24.37 11.40 -50.85
N ARG A 637 -23.84 10.28 -50.33
CA ARG A 637 -24.54 9.41 -49.38
C ARG A 637 -24.86 10.15 -48.08
N ALA A 638 -23.90 10.89 -47.53
CA ALA A 638 -24.12 11.73 -46.34
C ALA A 638 -25.24 12.75 -46.53
N LYS A 639 -25.33 13.39 -47.71
CA LYS A 639 -26.40 14.33 -48.05
C LYS A 639 -27.78 13.67 -48.04
N MET A 640 -27.90 12.43 -48.51
CA MET A 640 -29.17 11.68 -48.46
C MET A 640 -29.65 11.53 -47.02
N TYR A 641 -28.77 11.09 -46.12
CA TYR A 641 -29.09 10.87 -44.71
C TYR A 641 -29.31 12.17 -43.92
N LEU A 642 -28.71 13.29 -44.33
CA LEU A 642 -28.91 14.59 -43.67
C LEU A 642 -30.10 15.39 -44.21
N THR A 643 -30.78 14.89 -45.26
CA THR A 643 -31.96 15.56 -45.84
C THR A 643 -33.10 15.69 -44.83
N ARG A 644 -33.32 14.66 -44.01
CA ARG A 644 -34.38 14.70 -42.99
C ARG A 644 -34.07 15.69 -41.87
N LEU A 645 -32.82 15.69 -41.40
CA LEU A 645 -32.33 16.69 -40.44
C LEU A 645 -32.53 18.11 -41.00
N ARG A 646 -32.23 18.33 -42.28
CA ARG A 646 -32.43 19.64 -42.94
C ARG A 646 -33.88 20.11 -42.82
N ILE A 647 -34.83 19.20 -43.07
CA ILE A 647 -36.27 19.49 -42.96
C ILE A 647 -36.61 19.85 -41.51
N PHE A 648 -36.19 19.05 -40.53
CA PHE A 648 -36.47 19.33 -39.12
C PHE A 648 -35.88 20.68 -38.67
N MET A 649 -34.65 20.99 -39.08
CA MET A 649 -34.01 22.27 -38.76
C MET A 649 -34.75 23.47 -39.38
N CYS A 650 -35.30 23.34 -40.60
CA CYS A 650 -36.11 24.41 -41.19
C CYS A 650 -37.37 24.72 -40.37
N HIS A 651 -37.94 23.72 -39.68
CA HIS A 651 -39.14 23.89 -38.87
C HIS A 651 -38.82 24.43 -37.47
N HIS A 652 -37.74 23.94 -36.84
CA HIS A 652 -37.46 24.24 -35.43
C HIS A 652 -36.38 25.31 -35.21
N MET A 653 -35.37 25.41 -36.09
CA MET A 653 -34.21 26.30 -35.91
C MET A 653 -33.63 26.82 -37.24
N PRO A 654 -34.38 27.67 -37.98
CA PRO A 654 -33.79 28.39 -39.10
C PRO A 654 -32.77 29.42 -38.56
N GLY A 655 -31.48 29.28 -38.89
CA GLY A 655 -30.48 30.21 -38.36
C GLY A 655 -29.00 29.85 -38.57
N PRO A 656 -28.09 30.47 -37.81
CA PRO A 656 -26.65 30.28 -37.93
C PRO A 656 -26.20 28.81 -37.78
N THR A 657 -26.83 28.04 -36.90
CA THR A 657 -26.56 26.60 -36.70
C THR A 657 -26.88 25.80 -37.97
N TYR A 658 -27.99 26.10 -38.64
CA TYR A 658 -28.32 25.51 -39.94
C TYR A 658 -27.22 25.78 -40.96
N VAL A 659 -26.80 27.03 -41.09
CA VAL A 659 -25.72 27.39 -42.03
C VAL A 659 -24.42 26.68 -41.65
N LYS A 660 -24.08 26.60 -40.36
CA LYS A 660 -22.86 25.93 -39.87
C LYS A 660 -22.83 24.45 -40.29
N ILE A 661 -23.89 23.69 -40.00
CA ILE A 661 -23.96 22.24 -40.29
C ILE A 661 -23.86 21.99 -41.79
N PHE A 662 -24.67 22.68 -42.59
CA PHE A 662 -24.70 22.44 -44.03
C PHE A 662 -23.47 23.03 -44.74
N LYS A 663 -22.85 24.10 -44.21
CA LYS A 663 -21.57 24.60 -44.74
C LYS A 663 -20.45 23.58 -44.58
N GLU A 664 -20.38 22.85 -43.46
CA GLU A 664 -19.41 21.76 -43.31
C GLU A 664 -19.61 20.66 -44.37
N LEU A 665 -20.83 20.40 -44.82
CA LEU A 665 -21.10 19.44 -45.91
C LEU A 665 -20.64 19.91 -47.29
N TYR A 666 -20.43 21.20 -47.48
CA TYR A 666 -19.98 21.77 -48.76
C TYR A 666 -18.52 22.23 -48.70
N LYS A 667 -17.82 22.05 -47.57
CA LYS A 667 -16.39 22.30 -47.54
C LYS A 667 -15.70 21.25 -48.41
N PRO A 668 -14.92 21.65 -49.43
CA PRO A 668 -14.09 20.70 -50.14
C PRO A 668 -13.15 20.04 -49.13
N ALA A 669 -13.04 18.71 -49.19
CA ALA A 669 -12.13 17.97 -48.33
C ALA A 669 -10.72 18.58 -48.47
N PRO A 670 -9.95 18.73 -47.38
CA PRO A 670 -8.55 19.12 -47.50
C PRO A 670 -7.89 18.13 -48.45
N LYS A 671 -7.31 18.63 -49.55
CA LYS A 671 -6.56 17.79 -50.49
C LYS A 671 -5.52 17.04 -49.67
N ILE A 672 -5.66 15.73 -49.57
CA ILE A 672 -4.64 14.87 -48.99
C ILE A 672 -3.44 15.02 -49.92
N ILE A 673 -2.45 15.82 -49.51
CA ILE A 673 -1.16 15.88 -50.20
C ILE A 673 -0.51 14.53 -49.89
N PRO A 674 -0.25 13.66 -50.88
CA PRO A 674 0.44 12.42 -50.61
C PRO A 674 1.82 12.75 -50.03
N ILE A 675 2.14 12.16 -48.87
CA ILE A 675 3.46 12.20 -48.23
C ILE A 675 4.34 11.12 -48.84
#